data_AF-A0A7D9HQW1-F1
#
_entry.id   AF-A0A7D9HQW1-F1
#
_cell.length_a   1.000
_cell.length_b   1.000
_cell.length_c   1.000
_cell.angle_alpha   90.00
_cell.angle_beta   90.00
_cell.angle_gamma   90.00
#
_symmetry.space_group_name_H-M   'P 1'
#
loop_
_entity.id
_entity.type
_entity.pdbx_description
1 polymer ?
#
loop_
_entity_poly.entity_id
_entity_poly.type
_entity_poly.pdbx_seq_one_letter_code
_entity_poly.pdbx_strand_id
1 'polypeptide(L)'
;LLKQIDSGPTGIVYGVNRRHNIYCRTGITTARPEGTGWKCVGGKLKYVSCGVLGCWGANANDDIWFRVGVTPDKCEGTKWVQIYGRKLKQVEVSSEGVVLGVNSAKQLFGRVGITVANPIGTKWVFIPNPGFKHVSAGKTGIWAINAADYIFFNDVLAPSWARVGGKLRELDVSPSDAVWGVNSGHSIYIRLGKDWQKVTGKLKHVSVGNSGVWGVNRFDRIYFREGVTTSNLAGTTWTLISGLLKQIDSGPAGIVWGVNRADDVFCRIGITNQNHKGTGWRYICGKRKYISCGSYGCWGLNPSNDIWFRHGVTAASCEGTNWIRIPGKLMQVEITSDGKVYGVNSRRTMFVRLGITPNNPTGTGWKVVISPPFKHVSAGDSAIWGLDLADNIYYFTGLEFPEENYAILLTDNFRKGGIGKISVRNPVSGVKYSLTTASSIVEINSSTGQLTLLVNADQQHRSEVNNSRFEIKANFGSEVRTVAVVIYVLPLYHGDPLALPAMTVVKKGLQTSQYIALNYGPAAEISPELLDRSLKQMSPDDPAFQLSVTQTRVERAIDLVKSIIILAFEKDYGRGAVLGFFHNQQLFSTATITKLDRESDCHETVKHIDCPQNAKYRRSDGRCSNLNFPLAGAAGTPYIRLLPAKYYDVDGLNDPIGYPNQPNAPSMPSPFKVSRDLIRDEIASSAARSLTPAVMQFGQFLDHDLDLSAGGEGSTACLSIRCDGSPADFQPPCYPILPLANNEPPCMRFVRSAAMCQLEGFPMEREQINDVTGVIDGNNVYGSSEETTRSLRVLQNDVGLMRVSQMNGADLLPEDPDTTTCIEGCFKAGDIRANEQQGLTSFHTLFLREHNRIARTLKRLNAHWNGETVFQETRKIVGAIIQKIVYEDYLPIILGPDALPSYAGHNSNINPSISNAFAAAAYRFGHSTIRSKFDLLDKNYEEVAPAMKLRFMFFNNTVTKTIGVEPVLFGLVGNVSEKVDTVLSKEITEHLFERGNQHGENLAALNLQRSRDHGLPGYNEFRRYCGLSNARTFEDTRNEIRDANNRAILRNLYNDDPNFVELWMAGLAEVPFPGATVGPTLRCVIREQFQRSRDGDCFFYENQGVFSPDQVLEIKKTSLSRLYCDNVNGIVSIQRNAFKSAVHEVRPSCQQIPGISLCQWKGALPLFLQAIVKGYT
;
A
#
# COMPACT_ATOMS: atom_id res chain seq x y z
N LEU A 1 28.10 -75.17 -10.82
CA LEU A 1 27.79 -73.72 -10.95
C LEU A 1 26.35 -73.47 -10.58
N LEU A 2 26.11 -72.56 -9.63
CA LEU A 2 24.77 -72.08 -9.25
C LEU A 2 24.38 -70.89 -10.16
N LYS A 3 23.08 -70.52 -10.20
CA LYS A 3 22.57 -69.36 -10.95
C LYS A 3 22.07 -68.22 -10.06
N GLN A 4 21.74 -68.53 -8.81
CA GLN A 4 21.28 -67.61 -7.76
C GLN A 4 21.58 -68.27 -6.42
N ILE A 5 21.98 -67.45 -5.45
CA ILE A 5 22.35 -67.80 -4.08
C ILE A 5 21.67 -66.76 -3.18
N ASP A 6 21.31 -67.14 -1.96
CA ASP A 6 20.95 -66.21 -0.88
C ASP A 6 21.48 -66.71 0.47
N SER A 7 21.65 -65.80 1.43
CA SER A 7 22.27 -66.03 2.74
C SER A 7 21.50 -65.35 3.86
N GLY A 8 20.89 -66.15 4.75
CA GLY A 8 20.22 -65.63 5.94
C GLY A 8 21.20 -65.27 7.06
N PRO A 9 20.80 -64.38 7.99
CA PRO A 9 21.69 -63.76 8.99
C PRO A 9 22.30 -64.73 10.01
N THR A 10 21.80 -65.97 10.09
CA THR A 10 22.31 -67.03 10.97
C THR A 10 23.38 -67.92 10.32
N GLY A 11 23.89 -67.57 9.13
CA GLY A 11 24.87 -68.37 8.39
C GLY A 11 24.25 -69.48 7.52
N ILE A 12 22.93 -69.47 7.35
CA ILE A 12 22.21 -70.38 6.46
C ILE A 12 22.35 -69.88 5.00
N VAL A 13 23.08 -70.61 4.16
CA VAL A 13 23.29 -70.24 2.75
C VAL A 13 22.71 -71.30 1.80
N TYR A 14 21.84 -70.86 0.89
CA TYR A 14 21.17 -71.69 -0.12
C TYR A 14 21.44 -71.17 -1.52
N GLY A 15 21.34 -72.05 -2.52
CA GLY A 15 21.36 -71.64 -3.92
C GLY A 15 20.76 -72.65 -4.87
N VAL A 16 20.39 -72.18 -6.06
CA VAL A 16 19.77 -72.98 -7.12
C VAL A 16 20.61 -72.96 -8.38
N ASN A 17 20.66 -74.08 -9.13
CA ASN A 17 21.41 -74.16 -10.40
C ASN A 17 20.54 -73.90 -11.64
N ARG A 18 21.15 -73.86 -12.83
CA ARG A 18 20.42 -73.65 -14.12
C ARG A 18 19.40 -74.76 -14.44
N ARG A 19 19.48 -75.94 -13.82
CA ARG A 19 18.50 -77.05 -13.91
C ARG A 19 17.45 -77.01 -12.78
N HIS A 20 17.44 -75.95 -11.98
CA HIS A 20 16.60 -75.74 -10.79
C HIS A 20 16.84 -76.69 -9.61
N ASN A 21 17.92 -77.48 -9.62
CA ASN A 21 18.31 -78.26 -8.44
C ASN A 21 18.78 -77.30 -7.33
N ILE A 22 18.43 -77.62 -6.08
CA ILE A 22 18.66 -76.78 -4.90
C ILE A 22 19.85 -77.35 -4.11
N TYR A 23 20.69 -76.48 -3.56
CA TYR A 23 21.85 -76.84 -2.75
C TYR A 23 21.90 -75.93 -1.52
N CYS A 24 22.37 -76.46 -0.38
CA CYS A 24 22.78 -75.66 0.77
C CYS A 24 24.29 -75.78 0.99
N ARG A 25 24.90 -74.72 1.53
CA ARG A 25 26.33 -74.71 1.89
C ARG A 25 26.51 -75.40 3.23
N THR A 26 27.37 -76.41 3.28
CA THR A 26 27.66 -77.17 4.51
C THR A 26 28.90 -76.66 5.22
N GLY A 27 28.95 -76.82 6.55
CA GLY A 27 30.16 -76.59 7.34
C GLY A 27 30.63 -75.14 7.41
N ILE A 28 29.71 -74.18 7.25
CA ILE A 28 29.98 -72.77 7.58
C ILE A 28 30.15 -72.69 9.10
N THR A 29 31.22 -72.05 9.55
CA THR A 29 31.41 -71.67 10.96
C THR A 29 32.05 -70.28 11.02
N THR A 30 32.11 -69.67 12.20
CA THR A 30 32.84 -68.40 12.41
C THR A 30 34.33 -68.49 12.07
N ALA A 31 34.92 -69.69 12.12
CA ALA A 31 36.30 -69.95 11.73
C ALA A 31 36.47 -70.41 10.26
N ARG A 32 35.36 -70.69 9.55
CA ARG A 32 35.31 -71.08 8.13
C ARG A 32 34.05 -70.50 7.46
N PRO A 33 33.97 -69.17 7.28
CA PRO A 33 32.80 -68.52 6.68
C PRO A 33 32.55 -68.97 5.23
N GLU A 34 33.58 -69.45 4.53
CA GLU A 34 33.48 -70.01 3.19
C GLU A 34 32.76 -71.37 3.14
N GLY A 35 32.71 -72.12 4.25
CA GLY A 35 32.11 -73.45 4.36
C GLY A 35 32.85 -74.57 3.62
N THR A 36 32.56 -75.82 3.98
CA THR A 36 33.29 -77.01 3.49
C THR A 36 32.77 -77.57 2.16
N GLY A 37 31.51 -77.31 1.78
CA GLY A 37 30.90 -77.99 0.63
C GLY A 37 29.53 -77.47 0.22
N TRP A 38 28.98 -78.03 -0.86
CA TRP A 38 27.59 -77.81 -1.30
C TRP A 38 26.85 -79.14 -1.34
N LYS A 39 25.80 -79.29 -0.54
CA LYS A 39 24.98 -80.50 -0.44
C LYS A 39 23.67 -80.30 -1.18
N CYS A 40 23.28 -81.25 -2.02
CA CYS A 40 22.04 -81.17 -2.78
C CYS A 40 20.83 -81.40 -1.86
N VAL A 41 19.89 -80.46 -1.82
CA VAL A 41 18.67 -80.54 -0.99
C VAL A 41 17.49 -80.84 -1.92
N GLY A 42 16.95 -82.06 -1.84
CA GLY A 42 15.96 -82.57 -2.80
C GLY A 42 14.77 -81.63 -3.03
N GLY A 43 14.46 -81.37 -4.31
CA GLY A 43 13.43 -80.45 -4.77
C GLY A 43 13.86 -79.71 -6.05
N LYS A 44 12.96 -78.87 -6.60
CA LYS A 44 13.31 -77.95 -7.71
C LYS A 44 12.72 -76.55 -7.49
N LEU A 45 13.58 -75.54 -7.38
CA LEU A 45 13.22 -74.13 -7.25
C LEU A 45 13.95 -73.27 -8.28
N LYS A 46 13.29 -72.21 -8.77
CA LYS A 46 13.88 -71.23 -9.68
C LYS A 46 14.47 -70.02 -8.97
N TYR A 47 14.06 -69.78 -7.71
CA TYR A 47 14.51 -68.70 -6.83
C TYR A 47 14.38 -69.19 -5.38
N VAL A 48 15.31 -68.78 -4.50
CA VAL A 48 15.32 -69.09 -3.07
C VAL A 48 15.75 -67.85 -2.28
N SER A 49 15.17 -67.61 -1.10
CA SER A 49 15.62 -66.59 -0.15
C SER A 49 15.51 -67.07 1.31
N CYS A 50 16.39 -66.63 2.21
CA CYS A 50 16.54 -67.18 3.56
C CYS A 50 16.54 -66.10 4.66
N GLY A 51 15.68 -66.25 5.66
CA GLY A 51 15.67 -65.40 6.87
C GLY A 51 15.83 -66.21 8.16
N VAL A 52 15.72 -65.55 9.31
CA VAL A 52 15.96 -66.15 10.64
C VAL A 52 15.15 -67.41 10.96
N LEU A 53 13.93 -67.55 10.42
CA LEU A 53 13.08 -68.72 10.65
C LEU A 53 13.24 -69.85 9.62
N GLY A 54 14.02 -69.65 8.55
CA GLY A 54 14.24 -70.62 7.48
C GLY A 54 14.14 -70.05 6.06
N CYS A 55 14.22 -70.92 5.06
CA CYS A 55 14.30 -70.55 3.66
C CYS A 55 12.98 -70.73 2.89
N TRP A 56 12.64 -69.73 2.10
CA TRP A 56 11.51 -69.65 1.18
C TRP A 56 11.98 -69.77 -0.28
N GLY A 57 11.08 -70.08 -1.21
CA GLY A 57 11.42 -70.01 -2.63
C GLY A 57 10.26 -70.30 -3.58
N ALA A 58 10.46 -70.02 -4.87
CA ALA A 58 9.48 -70.22 -5.93
C ALA A 58 9.90 -71.37 -6.86
N ASN A 59 8.97 -72.23 -7.27
CA ASN A 59 9.20 -73.27 -8.27
C ASN A 59 9.03 -72.74 -9.72
N ALA A 60 9.18 -73.59 -10.72
CA ALA A 60 8.99 -73.21 -12.13
C ALA A 60 7.59 -72.63 -12.42
N ASN A 61 6.56 -73.13 -11.73
CA ASN A 61 5.14 -72.88 -11.94
C ASN A 61 4.59 -71.70 -11.12
N ASP A 62 5.44 -70.83 -10.55
CA ASP A 62 5.10 -69.76 -9.60
C ASP A 62 4.55 -70.25 -8.24
N ASP A 63 4.64 -71.54 -7.89
CA ASP A 63 4.25 -72.02 -6.54
C ASP A 63 5.33 -71.69 -5.51
N ILE A 64 4.91 -71.20 -4.33
CA ILE A 64 5.83 -70.88 -3.22
C ILE A 64 5.96 -72.03 -2.24
N TRP A 65 7.19 -72.22 -1.74
CA TRP A 65 7.59 -73.27 -0.82
C TRP A 65 8.43 -72.71 0.33
N PHE A 66 8.37 -73.37 1.49
CA PHE A 66 9.17 -73.09 2.67
C PHE A 66 9.90 -74.36 3.15
N ARG A 67 11.15 -74.23 3.62
CA ARG A 67 11.94 -75.33 4.17
C ARG A 67 11.88 -75.31 5.70
N VAL A 68 11.25 -76.34 6.27
CA VAL A 68 11.07 -76.47 7.72
C VAL A 68 12.34 -76.99 8.39
N GLY A 69 12.69 -76.43 9.54
CA GLY A 69 13.73 -76.95 10.43
C GLY A 69 15.16 -76.86 9.89
N VAL A 70 15.45 -75.82 9.09
CA VAL A 70 16.82 -75.46 8.69
C VAL A 70 17.52 -74.79 9.86
N THR A 71 18.72 -75.25 10.20
CA THR A 71 19.62 -74.60 11.16
C THR A 71 21.03 -74.51 10.54
N PRO A 72 21.98 -73.74 11.11
CA PRO A 72 23.34 -73.64 10.57
C PRO A 72 24.03 -75.01 10.50
N ASP A 73 23.88 -75.82 11.56
CA ASP A 73 24.44 -77.18 11.66
C ASP A 73 23.73 -78.19 10.75
N LYS A 74 22.50 -77.90 10.34
CA LYS A 74 21.64 -78.77 9.53
C LYS A 74 21.07 -78.02 8.34
N CYS A 75 21.95 -77.58 7.44
CA CYS A 75 21.58 -76.75 6.30
C CYS A 75 20.51 -77.40 5.40
N GLU A 76 20.42 -78.73 5.32
CA GLU A 76 19.37 -79.40 4.53
C GLU A 76 17.95 -79.27 5.11
N GLY A 77 17.80 -78.88 6.37
CA GLY A 77 16.53 -78.87 7.09
C GLY A 77 15.84 -80.25 7.17
N THR A 78 14.50 -80.26 7.22
CA THR A 78 13.68 -81.48 7.29
C THR A 78 12.89 -81.74 6.01
N LYS A 79 11.92 -80.88 5.68
CA LYS A 79 11.06 -81.03 4.49
C LYS A 79 10.69 -79.68 3.86
N TRP A 80 10.32 -79.73 2.58
CA TRP A 80 9.66 -78.63 1.89
C TRP A 80 8.15 -78.68 2.16
N VAL A 81 7.53 -77.53 2.40
CA VAL A 81 6.08 -77.35 2.58
C VAL A 81 5.59 -76.31 1.57
N GLN A 82 4.54 -76.63 0.81
CA GLN A 82 3.97 -75.70 -0.17
C GLN A 82 3.10 -74.66 0.54
N ILE A 83 3.30 -73.38 0.20
CA ILE A 83 2.60 -72.25 0.79
C ILE A 83 1.47 -71.81 -0.14
N TYR A 84 0.32 -72.44 0.02
CA TYR A 84 -0.87 -72.19 -0.78
C TYR A 84 -1.41 -70.74 -0.62
N GLY A 85 -2.18 -70.31 -1.63
CA GLY A 85 -2.98 -69.08 -1.61
C GLY A 85 -2.71 -68.12 -2.78
N ARG A 86 -1.46 -68.02 -3.26
CA ARG A 86 -1.10 -67.21 -4.45
C ARG A 86 0.08 -67.86 -5.20
N LYS A 87 0.08 -67.69 -6.53
CA LYS A 87 1.24 -67.94 -7.38
C LYS A 87 2.07 -66.66 -7.48
N LEU A 88 3.36 -66.72 -7.14
CA LEU A 88 4.30 -65.60 -7.12
C LEU A 88 5.58 -65.97 -7.89
N LYS A 89 6.06 -65.04 -8.72
CA LYS A 89 7.24 -65.22 -9.58
C LYS A 89 8.55 -65.19 -8.79
N GLN A 90 8.54 -64.44 -7.69
CA GLN A 90 9.63 -64.23 -6.73
C GLN A 90 9.04 -64.10 -5.32
N VAL A 91 9.80 -64.54 -4.32
CA VAL A 91 9.53 -64.37 -2.88
C VAL A 91 10.84 -64.00 -2.20
N GLU A 92 10.81 -63.01 -1.32
CA GLU A 92 11.97 -62.48 -0.58
C GLU A 92 11.67 -62.47 0.93
N VAL A 93 12.72 -62.63 1.75
CA VAL A 93 12.64 -62.71 3.22
C VAL A 93 13.62 -61.70 3.84
N SER A 94 13.22 -60.94 4.86
CA SER A 94 14.14 -60.10 5.63
C SER A 94 14.81 -60.84 6.78
N SER A 95 15.86 -60.23 7.34
CA SER A 95 16.44 -60.53 8.66
C SER A 95 15.35 -60.63 9.73
N GLU A 96 14.46 -59.64 9.82
CA GLU A 96 13.31 -59.61 10.74
C GLU A 96 12.14 -60.55 10.36
N GLY A 97 12.34 -61.49 9.43
CA GLY A 97 11.35 -62.52 9.08
C GLY A 97 10.12 -62.02 8.30
N VAL A 98 10.15 -60.79 7.77
CA VAL A 98 9.11 -60.25 6.87
C VAL A 98 9.22 -60.94 5.52
N VAL A 99 8.10 -61.41 4.96
CA VAL A 99 8.07 -62.14 3.68
C VAL A 99 7.19 -61.43 2.65
N LEU A 100 7.78 -61.09 1.50
CA LEU A 100 7.15 -60.38 0.39
C LEU A 100 7.24 -61.19 -0.91
N GLY A 101 6.40 -60.89 -1.90
CA GLY A 101 6.55 -61.46 -3.23
C GLY A 101 5.71 -60.78 -4.31
N VAL A 102 6.08 -61.00 -5.57
CA VAL A 102 5.48 -60.34 -6.75
C VAL A 102 4.95 -61.41 -7.71
N ASN A 103 3.72 -61.24 -8.20
CA ASN A 103 3.13 -62.17 -9.17
C ASN A 103 3.49 -61.84 -10.62
N SER A 104 3.20 -62.77 -11.54
CA SER A 104 3.44 -62.56 -12.98
C SER A 104 2.56 -61.47 -13.62
N ALA A 105 1.55 -60.94 -12.91
CA ALA A 105 0.78 -59.75 -13.27
C ALA A 105 1.37 -58.43 -12.68
N LYS A 106 2.60 -58.46 -12.16
CA LYS A 106 3.35 -57.31 -11.61
C LYS A 106 2.72 -56.68 -10.37
N GLN A 107 1.90 -57.45 -9.65
CA GLN A 107 1.25 -57.06 -8.41
C GLN A 107 2.08 -57.52 -7.21
N LEU A 108 2.21 -56.65 -6.20
CA LEU A 108 2.91 -56.92 -4.95
C LEU A 108 1.99 -57.59 -3.91
N PHE A 109 2.56 -58.50 -3.12
CA PHE A 109 1.91 -59.20 -2.02
C PHE A 109 2.82 -59.31 -0.80
N GLY A 110 2.23 -59.32 0.40
CA GLY A 110 2.91 -59.64 1.66
C GLY A 110 2.30 -60.87 2.33
N ARG A 111 3.13 -61.66 3.04
CA ARG A 111 2.70 -62.77 3.91
C ARG A 111 2.56 -62.26 5.34
N VAL A 112 1.44 -62.56 6.01
CA VAL A 112 1.15 -62.08 7.38
C VAL A 112 1.06 -63.24 8.38
N GLY A 113 1.20 -62.93 9.67
CA GLY A 113 1.03 -63.89 10.78
C GLY A 113 2.17 -64.89 10.94
N ILE A 114 3.37 -64.56 10.44
CA ILE A 114 4.61 -65.31 10.68
C ILE A 114 5.05 -65.06 12.13
N THR A 115 5.38 -66.11 12.87
CA THR A 115 5.96 -66.04 14.22
C THR A 115 6.91 -67.23 14.43
N VAL A 116 7.68 -67.23 15.53
CA VAL A 116 8.51 -68.41 15.92
C VAL A 116 7.66 -69.69 16.03
N ALA A 117 6.42 -69.58 16.52
CA ALA A 117 5.47 -70.69 16.61
C ALA A 117 4.74 -71.01 15.29
N ASN A 118 4.75 -70.10 14.31
CA ASN A 118 4.14 -70.27 12.99
C ASN A 118 5.04 -69.69 11.88
N PRO A 119 6.17 -70.33 11.54
CA PRO A 119 7.18 -69.76 10.63
C PRO A 119 6.73 -69.64 9.17
N ILE A 120 5.56 -70.19 8.79
CA ILE A 120 4.99 -70.12 7.45
C ILE A 120 3.92 -69.03 7.26
N GLY A 121 3.48 -68.39 8.36
CA GLY A 121 2.43 -67.38 8.32
C GLY A 121 1.05 -67.90 7.88
N THR A 122 0.03 -67.05 8.01
CA THR A 122 -1.38 -67.45 7.80
C THR A 122 -1.86 -67.23 6.37
N LYS A 123 -1.61 -66.06 5.76
CA LYS A 123 -2.15 -65.72 4.43
C LYS A 123 -1.29 -64.73 3.63
N TRP A 124 -1.52 -64.70 2.32
CA TRP A 124 -1.02 -63.67 1.39
C TRP A 124 -2.04 -62.55 1.21
N VAL A 125 -1.59 -61.29 1.19
CA VAL A 125 -2.44 -60.08 1.07
C VAL A 125 -1.96 -59.22 -0.11
N PHE A 126 -2.89 -58.58 -0.84
CA PHE A 126 -2.68 -57.85 -2.11
C PHE A 126 -2.67 -56.31 -1.94
N ILE A 127 -1.96 -55.59 -2.82
CA ILE A 127 -1.69 -54.14 -2.76
C ILE A 127 -2.10 -53.38 -4.07
N PRO A 128 -3.33 -52.82 -4.20
CA PRO A 128 -3.90 -52.14 -5.41
C PRO A 128 -3.76 -50.59 -5.53
N ASN A 129 -4.11 -50.04 -6.71
CA ASN A 129 -4.08 -48.60 -7.11
C ASN A 129 -5.35 -48.16 -7.92
N PRO A 130 -6.10 -47.07 -7.56
CA PRO A 130 -7.33 -46.66 -8.27
C PRO A 130 -7.38 -45.29 -9.03
N GLY A 131 -6.52 -44.30 -8.75
CA GLY A 131 -6.47 -42.98 -9.44
C GLY A 131 -7.59 -41.95 -9.12
N PHE A 132 -7.22 -40.72 -8.71
CA PHE A 132 -8.11 -39.85 -7.92
C PHE A 132 -8.27 -38.40 -8.40
N LYS A 133 -9.36 -37.74 -7.99
CA LYS A 133 -9.62 -36.30 -8.17
C LYS A 133 -9.89 -35.55 -6.86
N HIS A 134 -10.28 -36.27 -5.80
CA HIS A 134 -10.43 -35.74 -4.44
C HIS A 134 -9.73 -36.68 -3.47
N VAL A 135 -9.17 -36.12 -2.41
CA VAL A 135 -8.72 -36.82 -1.20
C VAL A 135 -9.25 -36.09 0.03
N SER A 136 -9.44 -36.79 1.14
CA SER A 136 -9.45 -36.26 2.52
C SER A 136 -9.11 -37.46 3.44
N ALA A 137 -8.61 -37.24 4.66
CA ALA A 137 -8.08 -38.33 5.48
C ALA A 137 -8.44 -38.17 6.96
N GLY A 138 -9.08 -39.21 7.51
CA GLY A 138 -9.45 -39.30 8.92
C GLY A 138 -8.42 -40.08 9.73
N LYS A 139 -8.74 -40.32 11.00
CA LYS A 139 -7.91 -41.09 11.94
C LYS A 139 -7.79 -42.56 11.54
N THR A 140 -8.83 -43.14 10.93
CA THR A 140 -8.87 -44.55 10.50
C THR A 140 -8.38 -44.79 9.07
N GLY A 141 -8.29 -43.77 8.21
CA GLY A 141 -7.87 -43.99 6.83
C GLY A 141 -8.09 -42.83 5.86
N ILE A 142 -7.51 -42.99 4.68
CA ILE A 142 -7.57 -42.03 3.59
C ILE A 142 -8.83 -42.31 2.77
N TRP A 143 -9.69 -41.31 2.63
CA TRP A 143 -10.83 -41.32 1.72
C TRP A 143 -10.46 -40.61 0.42
N ALA A 144 -10.97 -41.10 -0.71
CA ALA A 144 -10.71 -40.50 -2.00
C ALA A 144 -11.87 -40.67 -2.98
N ILE A 145 -12.00 -39.74 -3.92
CA ILE A 145 -13.01 -39.78 -4.97
C ILE A 145 -12.30 -39.90 -6.31
N ASN A 146 -12.71 -40.85 -7.16
CA ASN A 146 -12.16 -40.99 -8.50
C ASN A 146 -12.80 -40.02 -9.51
N ALA A 147 -12.36 -40.08 -10.78
CA ALA A 147 -12.87 -39.20 -11.84
C ALA A 147 -14.42 -39.16 -11.91
N ALA A 148 -15.07 -40.31 -11.74
CA ALA A 148 -16.50 -40.55 -12.00
C ALA A 148 -17.41 -40.49 -10.75
N ASP A 149 -16.99 -39.72 -9.72
CA ASP A 149 -17.68 -39.51 -8.44
C ASP A 149 -17.74 -40.75 -7.52
N TYR A 150 -17.07 -41.86 -7.85
CA TYR A 150 -17.04 -43.03 -6.97
C TYR A 150 -16.08 -42.84 -5.80
N ILE A 151 -16.54 -43.24 -4.63
CA ILE A 151 -15.87 -43.08 -3.34
C ILE A 151 -15.01 -44.33 -3.04
N PHE A 152 -13.83 -44.11 -2.50
CA PHE A 152 -12.89 -45.14 -2.06
C PHE A 152 -12.36 -44.80 -0.67
N PHE A 153 -11.98 -45.83 0.08
CA PHE A 153 -11.38 -45.74 1.40
C PHE A 153 -10.19 -46.68 1.49
N ASN A 154 -9.06 -46.20 2.01
CA ASN A 154 -7.90 -46.99 2.37
C ASN A 154 -7.63 -46.81 3.86
N ASP A 155 -8.00 -47.83 4.64
CA ASP A 155 -7.61 -48.00 6.04
C ASP A 155 -6.08 -47.96 6.15
N VAL A 156 -5.53 -47.18 7.08
CA VAL A 156 -4.06 -47.02 7.26
C VAL A 156 -3.39 -48.36 7.60
N LEU A 157 -4.15 -49.30 8.18
CA LEU A 157 -3.71 -50.64 8.56
C LEU A 157 -3.90 -51.69 7.46
N ALA A 158 -4.54 -51.34 6.33
CA ALA A 158 -4.82 -52.27 5.22
C ALA A 158 -4.11 -51.84 3.92
N PRO A 159 -3.43 -52.75 3.20
CA PRO A 159 -2.66 -52.38 2.01
C PRO A 159 -3.53 -52.09 0.76
N SER A 160 -4.84 -51.89 0.89
CA SER A 160 -5.77 -51.83 -0.23
C SER A 160 -6.87 -50.79 -0.10
N TRP A 161 -7.14 -50.11 -1.22
CA TRP A 161 -8.33 -49.28 -1.41
C TRP A 161 -9.59 -50.12 -1.62
N ALA A 162 -10.59 -49.94 -0.75
CA ALA A 162 -11.94 -50.47 -0.89
C ALA A 162 -12.86 -49.41 -1.52
N ARG A 163 -13.82 -49.83 -2.36
CA ARG A 163 -14.84 -48.93 -2.92
C ARG A 163 -16.03 -48.82 -1.98
N VAL A 164 -16.47 -47.61 -1.69
CA VAL A 164 -17.64 -47.32 -0.83
C VAL A 164 -18.84 -46.97 -1.71
N GLY A 165 -20.04 -47.36 -1.26
CA GLY A 165 -21.30 -47.08 -1.95
C GLY A 165 -21.62 -45.58 -2.02
N GLY A 166 -22.38 -45.19 -3.05
CA GLY A 166 -22.78 -43.80 -3.32
C GLY A 166 -21.95 -43.12 -4.41
N LYS A 167 -22.22 -41.82 -4.61
CA LYS A 167 -21.45 -40.91 -5.46
C LYS A 167 -21.38 -39.52 -4.83
N LEU A 168 -20.18 -38.97 -4.73
CA LEU A 168 -19.92 -37.61 -4.22
C LEU A 168 -18.95 -36.89 -5.15
N ARG A 169 -19.05 -35.55 -5.18
CA ARG A 169 -18.16 -34.67 -5.95
C ARG A 169 -16.93 -34.29 -5.13
N GLU A 170 -17.15 -34.05 -3.85
CA GLU A 170 -16.23 -33.68 -2.78
C GLU A 170 -16.71 -34.39 -1.51
N LEU A 171 -15.76 -34.77 -0.66
CA LEU A 171 -16.00 -35.26 0.70
C LEU A 171 -14.88 -34.76 1.62
N ASP A 172 -15.20 -34.61 2.91
CA ASP A 172 -14.24 -34.29 3.95
C ASP A 172 -14.48 -35.13 5.22
N VAL A 173 -13.45 -35.30 6.05
CA VAL A 173 -13.38 -36.36 7.07
C VAL A 173 -12.85 -35.80 8.39
N SER A 174 -13.67 -35.87 9.44
CA SER A 174 -13.26 -35.36 10.75
C SER A 174 -12.12 -36.18 11.39
N PRO A 175 -11.41 -35.62 12.38
CA PRO A 175 -10.50 -36.36 13.28
C PRO A 175 -11.19 -37.43 14.15
N SER A 176 -12.52 -37.49 14.12
CA SER A 176 -13.39 -38.51 14.73
C SER A 176 -14.08 -39.41 13.68
N ASP A 177 -13.55 -39.43 12.44
CA ASP A 177 -14.00 -40.25 11.29
C ASP A 177 -15.45 -39.99 10.84
N ALA A 178 -16.04 -38.85 11.22
CA ALA A 178 -17.32 -38.39 10.71
C ALA A 178 -17.11 -37.84 9.28
N VAL A 179 -17.50 -38.63 8.28
CA VAL A 179 -17.40 -38.25 6.86
C VAL A 179 -18.61 -37.42 6.44
N TRP A 180 -18.35 -36.22 5.92
CA TRP A 180 -19.32 -35.36 5.25
C TRP A 180 -19.00 -35.28 3.75
N GLY A 181 -19.95 -34.84 2.93
CA GLY A 181 -19.66 -34.52 1.54
C GLY A 181 -20.87 -34.00 0.76
N VAL A 182 -20.62 -33.57 -0.47
CA VAL A 182 -21.65 -33.06 -1.39
C VAL A 182 -21.63 -33.79 -2.72
N ASN A 183 -22.82 -34.03 -3.30
CA ASN A 183 -22.93 -34.57 -4.64
C ASN A 183 -22.94 -33.46 -5.71
N SER A 184 -22.88 -33.86 -6.99
CA SER A 184 -22.92 -32.96 -8.15
C SER A 184 -24.19 -32.09 -8.22
N GLY A 185 -25.29 -32.51 -7.58
CA GLY A 185 -26.54 -31.75 -7.45
C GLY A 185 -26.60 -30.83 -6.21
N HIS A 186 -25.47 -30.57 -5.56
CA HIS A 186 -25.35 -29.76 -4.32
C HIS A 186 -26.17 -30.28 -3.13
N SER A 187 -26.54 -31.57 -3.12
CA SER A 187 -27.14 -32.20 -1.93
C SER A 187 -26.06 -32.64 -0.96
N ILE A 188 -26.29 -32.39 0.32
CA ILE A 188 -25.35 -32.62 1.42
C ILE A 188 -25.62 -33.99 2.03
N TYR A 189 -24.57 -34.73 2.36
CA TYR A 189 -24.65 -36.03 3.03
C TYR A 189 -23.66 -36.12 4.19
N ILE A 190 -24.06 -36.86 5.22
CA ILE A 190 -23.20 -37.34 6.30
C ILE A 190 -23.23 -38.87 6.29
N ARG A 191 -22.09 -39.50 6.61
CA ARG A 191 -21.98 -40.95 6.73
C ARG A 191 -22.14 -41.39 8.18
N LEU A 192 -23.17 -42.18 8.48
CA LEU A 192 -23.41 -42.76 9.80
C LEU A 192 -23.26 -44.28 9.74
N GLY A 193 -22.29 -44.83 10.48
CA GLY A 193 -22.00 -46.26 10.50
C GLY A 193 -21.55 -46.79 9.13
N LYS A 194 -22.49 -47.34 8.35
CA LYS A 194 -22.25 -47.81 6.98
C LYS A 194 -22.89 -46.93 5.89
N ASP A 195 -23.88 -46.12 6.24
CA ASP A 195 -24.85 -45.55 5.31
C ASP A 195 -24.74 -44.02 5.17
N TRP A 196 -25.28 -43.48 4.08
CA TRP A 196 -25.30 -42.04 3.79
C TRP A 196 -26.66 -41.43 4.12
N GLN A 197 -26.72 -40.65 5.20
CA GLN A 197 -27.90 -39.83 5.52
C GLN A 197 -27.82 -38.50 4.77
N LYS A 198 -28.92 -38.07 4.15
CA LYS A 198 -29.02 -36.76 3.51
C LYS A 198 -29.29 -35.68 4.56
N VAL A 199 -28.51 -34.60 4.54
CA VAL A 199 -28.70 -33.43 5.41
C VAL A 199 -29.45 -32.33 4.64
N THR A 200 -30.30 -31.57 5.34
CA THR A 200 -31.07 -30.46 4.75
C THR A 200 -30.16 -29.29 4.35
N GLY A 201 -30.58 -28.53 3.33
CA GLY A 201 -29.79 -27.44 2.73
C GLY A 201 -29.19 -27.80 1.37
N LYS A 202 -28.37 -26.88 0.81
CA LYS A 202 -27.59 -27.10 -0.41
C LYS A 202 -26.23 -26.40 -0.35
N LEU A 203 -25.14 -27.16 -0.52
CA LEU A 203 -23.76 -26.67 -0.51
C LEU A 203 -23.01 -27.17 -1.76
N LYS A 204 -22.00 -26.41 -2.20
CA LYS A 204 -21.09 -26.80 -3.29
C LYS A 204 -19.75 -27.33 -2.79
N HIS A 205 -19.44 -27.05 -1.53
CA HIS A 205 -18.25 -27.46 -0.79
C HIS A 205 -18.61 -27.52 0.70
N VAL A 206 -18.22 -28.58 1.40
CA VAL A 206 -18.32 -28.78 2.84
C VAL A 206 -16.94 -29.11 3.41
N SER A 207 -16.68 -28.80 4.67
CA SER A 207 -15.49 -29.25 5.40
C SER A 207 -15.83 -29.51 6.86
N VAL A 208 -15.15 -30.48 7.48
CA VAL A 208 -15.42 -30.94 8.84
C VAL A 208 -14.13 -31.27 9.59
N GLY A 209 -13.97 -30.64 10.75
CA GLY A 209 -12.89 -30.97 11.66
C GLY A 209 -13.15 -30.46 13.07
N ASN A 210 -12.09 -30.20 13.83
CA ASN A 210 -12.22 -29.85 15.24
C ASN A 210 -12.76 -28.42 15.46
N SER A 211 -12.85 -27.61 14.41
CA SER A 211 -13.58 -26.34 14.41
C SER A 211 -15.06 -26.46 13.96
N GLY A 212 -15.59 -27.68 13.90
CA GLY A 212 -16.99 -27.97 13.53
C GLY A 212 -17.18 -28.28 12.04
N VAL A 213 -18.44 -28.30 11.60
CA VAL A 213 -18.81 -28.50 10.19
C VAL A 213 -19.14 -27.15 9.55
N TRP A 214 -18.43 -26.83 8.47
CA TRP A 214 -18.54 -25.60 7.71
C TRP A 214 -18.86 -25.90 6.24
N GLY A 215 -19.36 -24.92 5.49
CA GLY A 215 -19.51 -25.08 4.05
C GLY A 215 -19.92 -23.81 3.34
N VAL A 216 -19.88 -23.85 2.01
CA VAL A 216 -20.28 -22.74 1.13
C VAL A 216 -21.25 -23.19 0.04
N ASN A 217 -22.22 -22.33 -0.30
CA ASN A 217 -23.22 -22.63 -1.33
C ASN A 217 -22.84 -22.08 -2.71
N ARG A 218 -23.71 -22.28 -3.71
CA ARG A 218 -23.47 -21.85 -5.11
C ARG A 218 -23.24 -20.34 -5.30
N PHE A 219 -23.61 -19.53 -4.31
CA PHE A 219 -23.49 -18.07 -4.29
C PHE A 219 -22.34 -17.58 -3.37
N ASP A 220 -21.38 -18.46 -3.05
CA ASP A 220 -20.25 -18.20 -2.15
C ASP A 220 -20.65 -17.85 -0.69
N ARG A 221 -21.93 -17.97 -0.31
CA ARG A 221 -22.40 -17.74 1.07
C ARG A 221 -21.95 -18.86 1.99
N ILE A 222 -21.47 -18.48 3.18
CA ILE A 222 -20.83 -19.35 4.18
C ILE A 222 -21.86 -19.81 5.21
N TYR A 223 -21.79 -21.08 5.62
CA TYR A 223 -22.66 -21.66 6.65
C TYR A 223 -21.86 -22.48 7.67
N PHE A 224 -22.33 -22.46 8.92
CA PHE A 224 -21.87 -23.31 10.02
C PHE A 224 -23.01 -24.24 10.46
N ARG A 225 -22.70 -25.50 10.79
CA ARG A 225 -23.68 -26.47 11.29
C ARG A 225 -23.76 -26.40 12.83
N GLU A 226 -24.93 -26.06 13.35
CA GLU A 226 -25.16 -26.04 14.80
C GLU A 226 -25.59 -27.42 15.34
N GLY A 227 -25.46 -27.61 16.65
CA GLY A 227 -25.91 -28.82 17.35
C GLY A 227 -25.16 -30.10 17.01
N VAL A 228 -24.00 -30.01 16.32
CA VAL A 228 -23.13 -31.17 16.03
C VAL A 228 -22.44 -31.60 17.33
N THR A 229 -22.71 -32.82 17.76
CA THR A 229 -22.12 -33.43 18.96
C THR A 229 -21.73 -34.89 18.69
N THR A 230 -21.03 -35.54 19.62
CA THR A 230 -20.77 -36.99 19.56
C THR A 230 -22.05 -37.84 19.55
N SER A 231 -23.14 -37.34 20.13
CA SER A 231 -24.47 -37.98 20.12
C SER A 231 -25.35 -37.56 18.93
N ASN A 232 -25.07 -36.43 18.28
CA ASN A 232 -25.76 -35.94 17.08
C ASN A 232 -24.74 -35.45 16.03
N LEU A 233 -24.09 -36.39 15.34
CA LEU A 233 -23.10 -36.08 14.32
C LEU A 233 -23.67 -35.27 13.13
N ALA A 234 -24.98 -35.38 12.86
CA ALA A 234 -25.67 -34.67 11.78
C ALA A 234 -25.99 -33.20 12.11
N GLY A 235 -25.91 -32.79 13.38
CA GLY A 235 -26.31 -31.47 13.85
C GLY A 235 -27.81 -31.15 13.68
N THR A 236 -28.20 -29.92 14.00
CA THR A 236 -29.60 -29.45 13.96
C THR A 236 -29.87 -28.55 12.75
N THR A 237 -29.28 -27.35 12.72
CA THR A 237 -29.54 -26.31 11.70
C THR A 237 -28.27 -25.77 11.04
N TRP A 238 -28.45 -25.00 9.96
CA TRP A 238 -27.37 -24.26 9.29
C TRP A 238 -27.51 -22.77 9.55
N THR A 239 -26.53 -22.19 10.24
CA THR A 239 -26.47 -20.75 10.51
C THR A 239 -25.63 -20.06 9.44
N LEU A 240 -26.18 -19.02 8.83
CA LEU A 240 -25.48 -18.18 7.86
C LEU A 240 -24.36 -17.40 8.58
N ILE A 241 -23.14 -17.44 8.04
CA ILE A 241 -21.99 -16.70 8.55
C ILE A 241 -21.64 -15.58 7.57
N SER A 242 -21.30 -14.41 8.10
CA SER A 242 -20.90 -13.24 7.32
C SER A 242 -19.62 -13.48 6.50
N GLY A 243 -19.59 -12.94 5.29
CA GLY A 243 -18.51 -13.12 4.30
C GLY A 243 -18.93 -13.91 3.06
N LEU A 244 -18.04 -13.98 2.07
CA LEU A 244 -18.22 -14.76 0.83
C LEU A 244 -16.95 -15.54 0.51
N LEU A 245 -17.05 -16.87 0.43
CA LEU A 245 -15.93 -17.78 0.15
C LEU A 245 -16.34 -18.83 -0.90
N LYS A 246 -15.44 -19.17 -1.82
CA LYS A 246 -15.66 -20.22 -2.83
C LYS A 246 -15.28 -21.62 -2.34
N GLN A 247 -14.42 -21.69 -1.34
CA GLN A 247 -13.94 -22.90 -0.66
C GLN A 247 -13.57 -22.51 0.79
N ILE A 248 -13.78 -23.43 1.73
CA ILE A 248 -13.60 -23.24 3.17
C ILE A 248 -13.08 -24.55 3.78
N ASP A 249 -12.22 -24.44 4.78
CA ASP A 249 -11.53 -25.52 5.47
C ASP A 249 -11.74 -25.39 6.99
N SER A 250 -12.09 -26.50 7.64
CA SER A 250 -12.33 -26.61 9.08
C SER A 250 -11.23 -27.44 9.74
N GLY A 251 -10.04 -26.86 9.85
CA GLY A 251 -8.85 -27.51 10.42
C GLY A 251 -8.91 -27.77 11.94
N PRO A 252 -7.75 -27.76 12.63
CA PRO A 252 -7.64 -27.96 14.07
C PRO A 252 -8.52 -26.99 14.88
N ALA A 253 -8.80 -27.32 16.14
CA ALA A 253 -9.71 -26.54 17.00
C ALA A 253 -9.30 -25.06 17.06
N GLY A 254 -10.24 -24.16 16.69
CA GLY A 254 -10.00 -22.71 16.63
C GLY A 254 -9.45 -22.20 15.29
N ILE A 255 -9.11 -23.09 14.35
CA ILE A 255 -8.58 -22.78 13.02
C ILE A 255 -9.63 -23.12 11.96
N VAL A 256 -10.12 -22.09 11.25
CA VAL A 256 -10.94 -22.22 10.04
C VAL A 256 -10.38 -21.23 9.02
N TRP A 257 -10.19 -21.68 7.78
CA TRP A 257 -9.64 -20.86 6.70
C TRP A 257 -10.52 -20.94 5.45
N GLY A 258 -10.33 -20.04 4.51
CA GLY A 258 -10.94 -20.18 3.19
C GLY A 258 -10.48 -19.13 2.21
N VAL A 259 -11.00 -19.25 0.99
CA VAL A 259 -10.63 -18.37 -0.14
C VAL A 259 -11.88 -17.86 -0.85
N ASN A 260 -11.86 -16.59 -1.29
CA ASN A 260 -12.98 -15.99 -2.02
C ASN A 260 -12.89 -16.21 -3.54
N ARG A 261 -13.88 -15.69 -4.29
CA ARG A 261 -13.92 -15.80 -5.74
C ARG A 261 -12.68 -15.22 -6.43
N ALA A 262 -12.14 -14.11 -5.91
CA ALA A 262 -10.95 -13.39 -6.40
C ALA A 262 -9.61 -13.91 -5.84
N ASP A 263 -9.57 -15.14 -5.32
CA ASP A 263 -8.39 -15.79 -4.72
C ASP A 263 -7.83 -15.10 -3.46
N ASP A 264 -8.59 -14.18 -2.83
CA ASP A 264 -8.21 -13.62 -1.52
C ASP A 264 -8.42 -14.65 -0.43
N VAL A 265 -7.51 -14.61 0.55
CA VAL A 265 -7.41 -15.62 1.60
C VAL A 265 -7.85 -15.04 2.94
N PHE A 266 -8.56 -15.83 3.74
CA PHE A 266 -9.07 -15.42 5.05
C PHE A 266 -8.93 -16.53 6.09
N CYS A 267 -8.63 -16.16 7.34
CA CYS A 267 -8.79 -17.03 8.51
C CYS A 267 -9.90 -16.51 9.43
N ARG A 268 -10.64 -17.40 10.07
CA ARG A 268 -11.70 -17.05 11.03
C ARG A 268 -11.06 -16.70 12.37
N ILE A 269 -11.51 -15.61 12.98
CA ILE A 269 -11.05 -15.15 14.30
C ILE A 269 -12.13 -15.32 15.37
N GLY A 270 -11.70 -15.41 16.63
CA GLY A 270 -12.58 -15.43 17.80
C GLY A 270 -13.37 -16.73 18.01
N ILE A 271 -12.95 -17.83 17.37
CA ILE A 271 -13.50 -19.17 17.69
C ILE A 271 -13.04 -19.54 19.10
N THR A 272 -13.98 -19.90 19.97
CA THR A 272 -13.71 -20.36 21.34
C THR A 272 -14.65 -21.50 21.71
N ASN A 273 -14.40 -22.19 22.83
CA ASN A 273 -15.29 -23.23 23.37
C ASN A 273 -16.71 -22.71 23.70
N GLN A 274 -16.91 -21.39 23.79
CA GLN A 274 -18.21 -20.74 23.97
C GLN A 274 -18.79 -20.20 22.67
N ASN A 275 -17.95 -19.78 21.70
CA ASN A 275 -18.38 -19.32 20.38
C ASN A 275 -17.69 -20.12 19.27
N HIS A 276 -18.25 -21.28 18.92
CA HIS A 276 -17.70 -22.18 17.89
C HIS A 276 -17.79 -21.56 16.47
N LYS A 277 -18.67 -20.57 16.27
CA LYS A 277 -18.85 -19.83 15.01
C LYS A 277 -17.80 -18.75 14.78
N GLY A 278 -17.01 -18.39 15.81
CA GLY A 278 -16.10 -17.25 15.77
C GLY A 278 -16.81 -15.89 15.60
N THR A 279 -16.05 -14.80 15.63
CA THR A 279 -16.58 -13.43 15.58
C THR A 279 -16.43 -12.77 14.20
N GLY A 280 -15.41 -13.14 13.42
CA GLY A 280 -15.14 -12.48 12.13
C GLY A 280 -14.10 -13.19 11.27
N TRP A 281 -13.68 -12.52 10.19
CA TRP A 281 -12.63 -12.97 9.27
C TRP A 281 -11.46 -11.99 9.25
N ARG A 282 -10.23 -12.51 9.17
CA ARG A 282 -8.99 -11.74 8.99
C ARG A 282 -8.40 -12.07 7.63
N TYR A 283 -8.12 -11.05 6.82
CA TYR A 283 -7.49 -11.19 5.51
C TYR A 283 -6.02 -11.60 5.61
N ILE A 284 -5.56 -12.44 4.68
CA ILE A 284 -4.21 -12.97 4.62
C ILE A 284 -3.59 -12.67 3.26
N CYS A 285 -2.42 -12.03 3.29
CA CYS A 285 -1.66 -11.73 2.08
C CYS A 285 -1.17 -12.97 1.33
N GLY A 286 -1.25 -12.91 -0.01
CA GLY A 286 -0.79 -13.95 -0.93
C GLY A 286 -1.93 -14.81 -1.47
N LYS A 287 -2.43 -14.48 -2.67
CA LYS A 287 -3.61 -15.08 -3.32
C LYS A 287 -3.54 -16.62 -3.43
N ARG A 288 -4.63 -17.33 -3.10
CA ARG A 288 -4.78 -18.80 -3.22
C ARG A 288 -6.17 -19.17 -3.74
N LYS A 289 -6.27 -20.23 -4.53
CA LYS A 289 -7.53 -20.78 -5.06
C LYS A 289 -8.10 -21.94 -4.26
N TYR A 290 -7.30 -22.52 -3.37
CA TYR A 290 -7.63 -23.64 -2.50
C TYR A 290 -6.72 -23.58 -1.27
N ILE A 291 -7.24 -23.85 -0.08
CA ILE A 291 -6.50 -24.00 1.17
C ILE A 291 -7.05 -25.18 1.99
N SER A 292 -6.15 -25.86 2.69
CA SER A 292 -6.47 -26.80 3.76
C SER A 292 -5.52 -26.55 4.94
N CYS A 293 -5.95 -26.81 6.19
CA CYS A 293 -5.15 -26.53 7.38
C CYS A 293 -5.02 -27.73 8.33
N GLY A 294 -3.79 -28.03 8.72
CA GLY A 294 -3.47 -29.05 9.71
C GLY A 294 -2.68 -28.52 10.90
N SER A 295 -2.33 -29.41 11.82
CA SER A 295 -1.77 -29.09 13.16
C SER A 295 -0.41 -28.37 13.17
N TYR A 296 0.24 -28.22 12.03
CA TYR A 296 1.51 -27.49 11.88
C TYR A 296 1.41 -26.20 11.04
N GLY A 297 0.28 -25.96 10.37
CA GLY A 297 0.08 -24.83 9.48
C GLY A 297 -0.86 -25.14 8.31
N CYS A 298 -1.09 -24.12 7.48
CA CYS A 298 -2.00 -24.21 6.34
C CYS A 298 -1.25 -24.38 5.02
N TRP A 299 -1.74 -25.26 4.16
CA TRP A 299 -1.26 -25.43 2.79
C TRP A 299 -2.23 -24.75 1.83
N GLY A 300 -1.71 -24.12 0.78
CA GLY A 300 -2.50 -23.37 -0.18
C GLY A 300 -1.94 -23.48 -1.59
N LEU A 301 -2.84 -23.47 -2.58
CA LEU A 301 -2.52 -23.58 -3.99
C LEU A 301 -2.80 -22.24 -4.68
N ASN A 302 -1.88 -21.71 -5.48
CA ASN A 302 -2.14 -20.53 -6.31
C ASN A 302 -2.93 -20.91 -7.59
N PRO A 303 -3.44 -19.95 -8.38
CA PRO A 303 -4.08 -20.24 -9.67
C PRO A 303 -3.27 -21.18 -10.57
N SER A 304 -1.95 -20.95 -10.64
CA SER A 304 -0.95 -21.71 -11.42
C SER A 304 -0.58 -23.10 -10.87
N ASN A 305 -1.33 -23.64 -9.90
CA ASN A 305 -1.09 -24.94 -9.22
C ASN A 305 0.20 -25.03 -8.38
N ASP A 306 0.95 -23.93 -8.17
CA ASP A 306 2.10 -23.94 -7.26
C ASP A 306 1.64 -24.13 -5.82
N ILE A 307 2.42 -24.93 -5.09
CA ILE A 307 2.15 -25.32 -3.71
C ILE A 307 2.83 -24.31 -2.77
N TRP A 308 2.11 -23.89 -1.75
CA TRP A 308 2.62 -23.00 -0.71
C TRP A 308 2.22 -23.53 0.67
N PHE A 309 3.15 -23.48 1.62
CA PHE A 309 2.90 -23.73 3.03
C PHE A 309 2.91 -22.41 3.81
N ARG A 310 2.15 -22.30 4.90
CA ARG A 310 2.12 -21.14 5.78
C ARG A 310 2.45 -21.52 7.21
N HIS A 311 3.58 -20.98 7.68
CA HIS A 311 4.16 -21.30 8.98
C HIS A 311 3.45 -20.57 10.14
N GLY A 312 3.49 -21.16 11.33
CA GLY A 312 3.08 -20.51 12.59
C GLY A 312 1.59 -20.23 12.75
N VAL A 313 0.72 -20.88 11.97
CA VAL A 313 -0.74 -20.77 12.14
C VAL A 313 -1.17 -21.57 13.37
N THR A 314 -1.88 -20.93 14.31
CA THR A 314 -2.41 -21.56 15.52
C THR A 314 -3.82 -21.03 15.82
N ALA A 315 -4.53 -21.62 16.79
CA ALA A 315 -5.81 -21.10 17.26
C ALA A 315 -5.71 -19.65 17.80
N ALA A 316 -4.60 -19.31 18.47
CA ALA A 316 -4.33 -17.98 18.98
C ALA A 316 -3.85 -17.00 17.88
N SER A 317 -3.14 -17.51 16.86
CA SER A 317 -2.66 -16.75 15.71
C SER A 317 -3.16 -17.38 14.42
N CYS A 318 -4.44 -17.18 14.10
CA CYS A 318 -5.02 -17.80 12.90
C CYS A 318 -4.35 -17.34 11.61
N GLU A 319 -3.59 -16.23 11.62
CA GLU A 319 -2.93 -15.71 10.43
C GLU A 319 -1.58 -16.35 10.11
N GLY A 320 -0.87 -16.88 11.10
CA GLY A 320 0.52 -17.32 10.96
C GLY A 320 1.49 -16.26 10.42
N THR A 321 2.75 -16.64 10.22
CA THR A 321 3.83 -15.72 9.86
C THR A 321 3.83 -15.41 8.36
N ASN A 322 4.32 -16.34 7.54
CA ASN A 322 4.69 -16.14 6.14
C ASN A 322 4.37 -17.38 5.30
N TRP A 323 4.19 -17.15 4.00
CA TRP A 323 4.15 -18.24 3.02
C TRP A 323 5.57 -18.70 2.66
N ILE A 324 5.71 -19.98 2.36
CA ILE A 324 6.92 -20.65 1.86
C ILE A 324 6.49 -21.43 0.60
N ARG A 325 7.17 -21.26 -0.54
CA ARG A 325 6.86 -22.03 -1.75
C ARG A 325 7.41 -23.45 -1.60
N ILE A 326 6.57 -24.44 -1.86
CA ILE A 326 6.96 -25.85 -1.79
C ILE A 326 7.12 -26.39 -3.22
N PRO A 327 8.24 -27.06 -3.56
CA PRO A 327 8.42 -27.66 -4.88
C PRO A 327 7.33 -28.65 -5.26
N GLY A 328 6.88 -28.59 -6.52
CA GLY A 328 5.81 -29.41 -7.08
C GLY A 328 4.62 -28.57 -7.57
N LYS A 329 3.61 -29.25 -8.15
CA LYS A 329 2.31 -28.66 -8.49
C LYS A 329 1.18 -29.61 -8.16
N LEU A 330 0.12 -29.10 -7.53
CA LEU A 330 -1.09 -29.85 -7.13
C LEU A 330 -2.36 -29.09 -7.55
N MET A 331 -3.46 -29.82 -7.71
CA MET A 331 -4.79 -29.24 -7.92
C MET A 331 -5.64 -29.22 -6.65
N GLN A 332 -5.37 -30.13 -5.71
CA GLN A 332 -5.92 -30.17 -4.35
C GLN A 332 -4.80 -30.63 -3.39
N VAL A 333 -4.82 -30.12 -2.16
CA VAL A 333 -3.94 -30.52 -1.05
C VAL A 333 -4.79 -30.60 0.21
N GLU A 334 -4.63 -31.64 1.01
CA GLU A 334 -5.30 -31.82 2.30
C GLU A 334 -4.31 -32.21 3.40
N ILE A 335 -4.63 -31.88 4.66
CA ILE A 335 -3.83 -32.24 5.82
C ILE A 335 -4.68 -32.90 6.89
N THR A 336 -4.18 -34.00 7.45
CA THR A 336 -4.80 -34.69 8.59
C THR A 336 -4.58 -33.94 9.91
N SER A 337 -5.32 -34.34 10.95
CA SER A 337 -5.09 -33.89 12.33
C SER A 337 -3.73 -34.29 12.91
N ASP A 338 -3.07 -35.34 12.39
CA ASP A 338 -1.68 -35.70 12.72
C ASP A 338 -0.65 -35.05 11.78
N GLY A 339 -1.07 -34.07 10.96
CA GLY A 339 -0.17 -33.21 10.18
C GLY A 339 0.37 -33.83 8.88
N LYS A 340 -0.05 -35.04 8.50
CA LYS A 340 0.31 -35.66 7.22
C LYS A 340 -0.40 -34.96 6.06
N VAL A 341 0.38 -34.54 5.07
CA VAL A 341 -0.13 -33.79 3.91
C VAL A 341 -0.26 -34.71 2.71
N TYR A 342 -1.46 -34.76 2.13
CA TYR A 342 -1.78 -35.48 0.90
C TYR A 342 -2.16 -34.51 -0.20
N GLY A 343 -2.09 -34.94 -1.45
CA GLY A 343 -2.57 -34.12 -2.57
C GLY A 343 -2.67 -34.87 -3.88
N VAL A 344 -3.47 -34.31 -4.80
CA VAL A 344 -3.63 -34.83 -6.16
C VAL A 344 -3.21 -33.79 -7.20
N ASN A 345 -2.45 -34.23 -8.20
CA ASN A 345 -2.03 -33.39 -9.33
C ASN A 345 -3.02 -33.45 -10.50
N SER A 346 -2.76 -32.66 -11.55
CA SER A 346 -3.57 -32.67 -12.79
C SER A 346 -3.55 -33.99 -13.57
N ARG A 347 -2.61 -34.90 -13.27
CA ARG A 347 -2.54 -36.27 -13.82
C ARG A 347 -3.29 -37.31 -12.98
N ARG A 348 -4.08 -36.88 -11.97
CA ARG A 348 -4.83 -37.75 -11.04
C ARG A 348 -3.97 -38.67 -10.16
N THR A 349 -2.67 -38.37 -10.08
CA THR A 349 -1.71 -39.08 -9.22
C THR A 349 -1.80 -38.54 -7.80
N MET A 350 -1.87 -39.43 -6.80
CA MET A 350 -1.84 -39.07 -5.39
C MET A 350 -0.40 -39.04 -4.86
N PHE A 351 -0.10 -38.02 -4.07
CA PHE A 351 1.16 -37.86 -3.36
C PHE A 351 0.91 -37.70 -1.86
N VAL A 352 1.89 -38.13 -1.07
CA VAL A 352 2.03 -37.79 0.35
C VAL A 352 3.34 -37.03 0.54
N ARG A 353 3.34 -36.00 1.40
CA ARG A 353 4.55 -35.26 1.77
C ARG A 353 5.33 -36.06 2.80
N LEU A 354 6.62 -36.28 2.56
CA LEU A 354 7.53 -36.96 3.48
C LEU A 354 8.17 -35.99 4.47
N GLY A 355 8.60 -36.52 5.61
CA GLY A 355 9.48 -35.82 6.55
C GLY A 355 8.85 -34.64 7.28
N ILE A 356 7.51 -34.54 7.28
CA ILE A 356 6.81 -33.55 8.11
C ILE A 356 6.95 -33.95 9.57
N THR A 357 7.42 -33.01 10.38
CA THR A 357 7.51 -33.10 11.84
C THR A 357 7.23 -31.70 12.43
N PRO A 358 7.04 -31.53 13.75
CA PRO A 358 6.95 -30.20 14.37
C PRO A 358 8.13 -29.29 14.02
N ASN A 359 9.34 -29.87 13.91
CA ASN A 359 10.58 -29.15 13.60
C ASN A 359 10.83 -28.99 12.08
N ASN A 360 10.06 -29.67 11.23
CA ASN A 360 10.11 -29.57 9.77
C ASN A 360 8.68 -29.59 9.20
N PRO A 361 7.86 -28.55 9.41
CA PRO A 361 6.44 -28.57 9.09
C PRO A 361 6.16 -28.52 7.57
N THR A 362 7.18 -28.17 6.76
CA THR A 362 7.14 -28.21 5.29
C THR A 362 7.46 -29.59 4.71
N GLY A 363 8.11 -30.47 5.47
CA GLY A 363 8.58 -31.78 5.03
C GLY A 363 9.68 -31.74 3.96
N THR A 364 10.33 -32.88 3.73
CA THR A 364 11.52 -33.01 2.87
C THR A 364 11.18 -33.19 1.38
N GLY A 365 10.12 -33.90 1.02
CA GLY A 365 9.83 -34.25 -0.38
C GLY A 365 8.43 -34.82 -0.60
N TRP A 366 8.11 -35.19 -1.85
CA TRP A 366 6.85 -35.84 -2.21
C TRP A 366 7.11 -37.31 -2.57
N LYS A 367 6.34 -38.23 -1.96
CA LYS A 367 6.29 -39.65 -2.34
C LYS A 367 4.98 -39.91 -3.07
N VAL A 368 5.03 -40.64 -4.19
CA VAL A 368 3.82 -41.17 -4.82
C VAL A 368 3.19 -42.19 -3.89
N VAL A 369 1.91 -42.02 -3.57
CA VAL A 369 1.13 -43.10 -2.94
C VAL A 369 0.88 -44.12 -4.05
N ILE A 370 1.49 -45.31 -3.91
CA ILE A 370 1.61 -46.43 -4.87
C ILE A 370 0.59 -46.36 -6.03
N SER A 371 1.02 -46.21 -7.28
CA SER A 371 1.84 -47.23 -7.96
C SER A 371 2.63 -46.71 -9.18
N PRO A 372 3.86 -47.23 -9.36
CA PRO A 372 4.30 -47.92 -10.56
C PRO A 372 4.20 -49.46 -10.39
N PRO A 373 4.20 -50.25 -11.48
CA PRO A 373 4.29 -51.71 -11.43
C PRO A 373 5.74 -52.19 -11.25
N PHE A 374 5.97 -53.13 -10.32
CA PHE A 374 7.30 -53.65 -9.99
C PHE A 374 7.66 -54.94 -10.74
N LYS A 375 8.95 -55.14 -11.05
CA LYS A 375 9.48 -56.37 -11.64
C LYS A 375 10.42 -57.17 -10.72
N HIS A 376 10.97 -56.54 -9.68
CA HIS A 376 11.82 -57.15 -8.65
C HIS A 376 11.65 -56.40 -7.32
N VAL A 377 11.91 -57.07 -6.19
CA VAL A 377 11.97 -56.50 -4.83
C VAL A 377 13.13 -57.13 -4.04
N SER A 378 13.60 -56.45 -3.00
CA SER A 378 14.55 -56.98 -2.01
C SER A 378 14.37 -56.30 -0.65
N ALA A 379 14.86 -56.87 0.45
CA ALA A 379 14.63 -56.38 1.81
C ALA A 379 15.85 -56.54 2.74
N GLY A 380 15.98 -55.65 3.72
CA GLY A 380 17.01 -55.66 4.76
C GLY A 380 16.59 -54.91 6.02
N ASP A 381 17.50 -54.83 6.99
CA ASP A 381 17.24 -54.59 8.43
C ASP A 381 16.38 -53.37 8.82
N SER A 382 16.24 -52.37 7.95
CA SER A 382 15.31 -51.25 8.16
C SER A 382 14.66 -50.74 6.87
N ALA A 383 14.83 -51.45 5.75
CA ALA A 383 14.49 -50.96 4.43
C ALA A 383 14.07 -52.04 3.43
N ILE A 384 13.14 -51.69 2.55
CA ILE A 384 12.76 -52.48 1.37
C ILE A 384 13.22 -51.70 0.12
N TRP A 385 13.70 -52.43 -0.88
CA TRP A 385 14.04 -51.93 -2.21
C TRP A 385 13.10 -52.55 -3.26
N GLY A 386 12.67 -51.75 -4.23
CA GLY A 386 11.78 -52.19 -5.31
C GLY A 386 12.22 -51.62 -6.66
N LEU A 387 12.06 -52.39 -7.74
CA LEU A 387 12.59 -52.04 -9.06
C LEU A 387 11.46 -52.13 -10.11
N ASP A 388 11.21 -51.05 -10.84
CA ASP A 388 10.05 -50.92 -11.75
C ASP A 388 10.30 -51.42 -13.18
N LEU A 389 9.35 -51.17 -14.09
CA LEU A 389 9.47 -51.55 -15.50
C LEU A 389 10.46 -50.73 -16.33
N ALA A 390 10.93 -49.59 -15.82
CA ALA A 390 11.90 -48.70 -16.48
C ALA A 390 13.24 -48.66 -15.72
N ASP A 391 13.51 -49.70 -14.92
CA ASP A 391 14.74 -49.88 -14.12
C ASP A 391 14.99 -48.83 -13.03
N ASN A 392 13.96 -48.06 -12.65
CA ASN A 392 14.04 -47.14 -11.52
C ASN A 392 14.06 -47.91 -10.20
N ILE A 393 14.98 -47.53 -9.31
CA ILE A 393 15.12 -48.10 -7.96
C ILE A 393 14.32 -47.25 -6.97
N TYR A 394 13.48 -47.91 -6.17
CA TYR A 394 12.65 -47.33 -5.12
C TYR A 394 13.07 -47.85 -3.74
N TYR A 395 12.94 -47.00 -2.73
CA TYR A 395 13.34 -47.24 -1.35
C TYR A 395 12.17 -46.98 -0.39
N PHE A 396 11.99 -47.86 0.61
CA PHE A 396 10.90 -47.79 1.58
C PHE A 396 11.42 -48.06 3.00
N THR A 397 11.00 -47.25 3.97
CA THR A 397 11.31 -47.37 5.40
C THR A 397 10.07 -47.01 6.25
N GLY A 398 10.07 -47.41 7.53
CA GLY A 398 9.14 -46.92 8.56
C GLY A 398 7.89 -47.78 8.80
N LEU A 399 7.98 -48.72 9.75
CA LEU A 399 6.85 -49.47 10.35
C LEU A 399 7.18 -49.75 11.83
N GLU A 400 6.54 -49.05 12.77
CA GLU A 400 6.67 -49.32 14.22
C GLU A 400 5.54 -48.66 15.05
N PHE A 401 5.44 -48.97 16.35
CA PHE A 401 4.34 -48.63 17.27
C PHE A 401 4.82 -47.91 18.57
N PRO A 402 3.96 -47.23 19.37
CA PRO A 402 4.36 -46.13 20.29
C PRO A 402 4.06 -46.30 21.81
N GLU A 403 4.65 -45.43 22.66
CA GLU A 403 4.18 -44.81 23.96
C GLU A 403 5.41 -44.17 24.69
N GLU A 404 5.37 -43.26 25.69
CA GLU A 404 4.32 -42.51 26.43
C GLU A 404 4.76 -41.02 26.67
N ASN A 405 4.89 -40.50 27.91
CA ASN A 405 5.23 -39.09 28.26
C ASN A 405 6.05 -38.94 29.59
N TYR A 406 6.36 -37.71 30.06
CA TYR A 406 6.19 -37.15 31.45
C TYR A 406 6.89 -35.76 31.68
N ALA A 407 6.68 -35.08 32.83
CA ALA A 407 6.89 -33.60 33.01
C ALA A 407 7.09 -33.04 34.47
N ILE A 408 6.99 -31.70 34.64
CA ILE A 408 6.85 -30.81 35.85
C ILE A 408 8.08 -30.66 36.82
N LEU A 409 8.22 -29.67 37.75
CA LEU A 409 7.27 -28.76 38.46
C LEU A 409 7.73 -27.27 38.72
N LEU A 410 7.96 -26.80 39.98
CA LEU A 410 7.96 -25.38 40.49
C LEU A 410 9.04 -25.15 41.60
N THR A 411 9.22 -24.07 42.41
CA THR A 411 8.45 -22.85 42.90
C THR A 411 9.34 -21.56 42.90
N ASP A 412 9.29 -20.44 43.70
CA ASP A 412 8.66 -20.03 44.98
C ASP A 412 8.47 -18.46 45.18
N ASN A 413 8.47 -17.91 46.41
CA ASN A 413 7.67 -16.73 46.84
C ASN A 413 8.34 -15.47 47.47
N PHE A 414 7.84 -14.26 47.09
CA PHE A 414 7.46 -13.05 47.90
C PHE A 414 8.43 -12.30 48.87
N ARG A 415 8.27 -11.00 49.25
CA ARG A 415 7.36 -9.85 48.90
C ARG A 415 8.05 -8.48 49.21
N LYS A 416 7.50 -7.36 48.70
CA LYS A 416 7.74 -5.91 49.00
C LYS A 416 8.83 -5.55 50.05
N GLY A 417 9.75 -4.67 49.64
CA GLY A 417 10.48 -3.77 50.56
C GLY A 417 11.96 -4.09 50.78
N GLY A 418 12.76 -4.17 49.71
CA GLY A 418 14.20 -4.41 49.81
C GLY A 418 14.87 -4.79 48.48
N ILE A 419 16.19 -4.66 48.41
CA ILE A 419 17.03 -4.91 47.23
C ILE A 419 17.14 -6.42 46.93
N GLY A 420 17.06 -6.83 45.66
CA GLY A 420 16.88 -8.24 45.25
C GLY A 420 17.66 -8.73 44.01
N LYS A 421 19.00 -8.62 44.04
CA LYS A 421 20.02 -9.45 43.33
C LYS A 421 19.70 -10.08 41.94
N ILE A 422 20.42 -9.63 40.91
CA ILE A 422 20.56 -10.35 39.62
C ILE A 422 21.51 -11.56 39.79
N SER A 423 21.26 -12.66 39.06
CA SER A 423 22.19 -13.80 38.94
C SER A 423 22.17 -14.40 37.53
N VAL A 424 23.32 -14.94 37.09
CA VAL A 424 23.53 -15.50 35.75
C VAL A 424 23.84 -16.99 35.87
N ARG A 425 23.18 -17.84 35.07
CA ARG A 425 23.44 -19.29 35.04
C ARG A 425 24.52 -19.66 34.03
N ASN A 426 25.22 -20.76 34.33
CA ASN A 426 26.14 -21.49 33.46
C ASN A 426 27.46 -20.78 33.03
N PRO A 427 28.32 -20.36 33.98
CA PRO A 427 29.72 -20.07 33.68
C PRO A 427 30.50 -21.37 33.40
N VAL A 428 31.44 -21.33 32.45
CA VAL A 428 32.43 -22.41 32.26
C VAL A 428 33.29 -22.54 33.52
N SER A 429 33.58 -23.79 33.93
CA SER A 429 34.32 -24.09 35.16
C SER A 429 35.70 -23.41 35.17
N GLY A 430 35.85 -22.38 36.01
CA GLY A 430 37.06 -21.57 36.15
C GLY A 430 36.86 -20.06 35.98
N VAL A 431 35.81 -19.62 35.29
CA VAL A 431 35.56 -18.18 35.06
C VAL A 431 34.87 -17.54 36.28
N LYS A 432 35.52 -16.55 36.89
CA LYS A 432 34.93 -15.67 37.92
C LYS A 432 34.53 -14.33 37.31
N TYR A 433 33.37 -13.83 37.74
CA TYR A 433 32.87 -12.48 37.47
C TYR A 433 32.72 -11.75 38.81
N SER A 434 33.10 -10.47 38.87
CA SER A 434 32.98 -9.66 40.09
C SER A 434 32.62 -8.21 39.77
N LEU A 435 31.58 -7.68 40.43
CA LEU A 435 31.44 -6.24 40.61
C LEU A 435 32.37 -5.80 41.75
N THR A 436 33.20 -4.80 41.51
CA THR A 436 34.09 -4.22 42.52
C THR A 436 33.39 -3.12 43.30
N THR A 437 33.31 -3.29 44.63
CA THR A 437 33.07 -2.26 45.68
C THR A 437 31.81 -1.39 45.51
N ALA A 438 30.72 -1.47 46.28
CA ALA A 438 30.50 -1.86 47.69
C ALA A 438 30.90 -0.83 48.76
N SER A 439 30.30 0.37 48.75
CA SER A 439 30.10 1.22 49.95
C SER A 439 29.09 2.39 49.76
N SER A 440 27.97 2.17 49.08
CA SER A 440 26.90 3.20 48.96
C SER A 440 25.51 2.57 48.83
N ILE A 441 24.53 3.14 49.52
CA ILE A 441 23.10 2.80 49.41
C ILE A 441 22.48 3.73 48.35
N VAL A 442 21.33 3.35 47.76
CA VAL A 442 20.58 4.23 46.83
C VAL A 442 19.12 4.30 47.26
N GLU A 443 18.60 5.51 47.44
CA GLU A 443 17.20 5.79 47.79
C GLU A 443 16.46 6.33 46.57
N ILE A 444 15.29 5.75 46.27
CA ILE A 444 14.39 6.24 45.21
C ILE A 444 13.32 7.12 45.86
N ASN A 445 13.23 8.38 45.44
CA ASN A 445 12.12 9.25 45.82
C ASN A 445 10.82 8.74 45.18
N SER A 446 9.87 8.29 46.00
CA SER A 446 8.64 7.63 45.55
C SER A 446 7.59 8.55 44.91
N SER A 447 7.77 9.88 44.94
CA SER A 447 6.88 10.85 44.26
C SER A 447 7.52 11.57 43.08
N THR A 448 8.86 11.62 42.97
CA THR A 448 9.56 12.22 41.80
C THR A 448 10.30 11.20 40.92
N GLY A 449 10.57 9.99 41.42
CA GLY A 449 11.32 8.96 40.71
C GLY A 449 12.86 9.14 40.72
N GLN A 450 13.39 10.18 41.36
CA GLN A 450 14.84 10.41 41.46
C GLN A 450 15.56 9.31 42.24
N LEU A 451 16.79 8.99 41.81
CA LEU A 451 17.75 8.10 42.47
C LEU A 451 18.81 8.93 43.20
N THR A 452 18.89 8.77 44.52
CA THR A 452 19.81 9.52 45.40
C THR A 452 20.82 8.59 46.05
N LEU A 453 22.10 8.94 46.05
CA LEU A 453 23.10 8.13 46.74
C LEU A 453 23.14 8.46 48.24
N LEU A 454 23.00 7.44 49.07
CA LEU A 454 23.19 7.50 50.51
C LEU A 454 24.56 6.95 50.87
N VAL A 455 25.45 7.85 51.29
CA VAL A 455 26.78 7.56 51.86
C VAL A 455 26.66 7.52 53.40
N ASN A 456 27.60 6.86 54.09
CA ASN A 456 27.45 6.51 55.50
C ASN A 456 27.27 7.70 56.48
N ALA A 457 26.22 7.57 57.29
CA ALA A 457 26.07 8.04 58.68
C ALA A 457 26.15 9.55 59.00
N ASP A 458 27.28 10.23 58.77
CA ASP A 458 27.67 11.39 59.60
C ASP A 458 27.82 12.76 58.90
N GLN A 459 27.46 12.89 57.61
CA GLN A 459 27.46 14.21 56.93
C GLN A 459 26.19 14.45 56.09
N GLN A 460 25.64 15.67 56.19
CA GLN A 460 24.35 16.08 55.61
C GLN A 460 24.39 16.34 54.09
N HIS A 461 25.05 15.51 53.29
CA HIS A 461 25.18 15.70 51.84
C HIS A 461 24.62 14.50 51.07
N ARG A 462 23.34 14.62 50.66
CA ARG A 462 22.75 13.81 49.59
C ARG A 462 23.34 14.28 48.26
N SER A 463 23.75 13.36 47.40
CA SER A 463 24.15 13.66 46.02
C SER A 463 23.28 12.89 45.03
N GLU A 464 22.81 13.60 43.98
CA GLU A 464 22.17 12.97 42.83
C GLU A 464 23.25 12.37 41.93
N VAL A 465 23.06 11.11 41.52
CA VAL A 465 24.05 10.41 40.68
C VAL A 465 23.58 10.43 39.24
N ASN A 466 24.40 11.06 38.41
CA ASN A 466 24.12 11.35 37.01
C ASN A 466 25.32 10.87 36.17
N ASN A 467 25.06 10.35 34.98
CA ASN A 467 26.07 10.12 33.91
C ASN A 467 27.25 9.17 34.26
N SER A 468 27.03 8.14 35.09
CA SER A 468 28.09 7.21 35.54
C SER A 468 28.25 5.96 34.66
N ARG A 469 29.50 5.60 34.33
CA ARG A 469 29.87 4.33 33.67
C ARG A 469 30.15 3.23 34.71
N PHE A 470 29.70 2.01 34.44
CA PHE A 470 30.04 0.80 35.21
C PHE A 470 30.73 -0.21 34.29
N GLU A 471 31.89 -0.73 34.70
CA GLU A 471 32.62 -1.80 33.99
C GLU A 471 32.32 -3.18 34.58
N ILE A 472 31.98 -4.15 33.73
CA ILE A 472 31.96 -5.57 34.10
C ILE A 472 33.23 -6.22 33.56
N LYS A 473 34.02 -6.84 34.45
CA LYS A 473 35.24 -7.59 34.12
C LYS A 473 35.01 -9.10 34.21
N ALA A 474 35.51 -9.81 33.21
CA ALA A 474 35.43 -11.27 33.06
C ALA A 474 36.82 -11.83 32.76
N ASN A 475 37.33 -12.71 33.62
CA ASN A 475 38.69 -13.24 33.50
C ASN A 475 38.70 -14.61 32.82
N PHE A 476 39.39 -14.71 31.68
CA PHE A 476 39.68 -15.93 30.96
C PHE A 476 41.14 -16.32 31.20
N GLY A 477 41.39 -17.04 32.30
CA GLY A 477 42.76 -17.34 32.74
C GLY A 477 43.52 -16.06 33.08
N SER A 478 44.58 -15.77 32.33
CA SER A 478 45.39 -14.55 32.47
C SER A 478 44.90 -13.35 31.63
N GLU A 479 43.90 -13.50 30.74
CA GLU A 479 43.26 -12.35 30.08
C GLU A 479 42.06 -11.82 30.88
N VAL A 480 41.93 -10.50 30.95
CA VAL A 480 40.74 -9.79 31.48
C VAL A 480 40.02 -9.14 30.30
N ARG A 481 38.72 -9.45 30.12
CA ARG A 481 37.85 -8.70 29.19
C ARG A 481 36.87 -7.84 29.96
N THR A 482 36.76 -6.59 29.53
CA THR A 482 35.96 -5.55 30.18
C THR A 482 34.87 -5.07 29.22
N VAL A 483 33.64 -4.88 29.71
CA VAL A 483 32.59 -4.18 28.97
C VAL A 483 31.96 -3.11 29.87
N ALA A 484 31.90 -1.88 29.36
CA ALA A 484 31.31 -0.74 30.08
C ALA A 484 29.84 -0.51 29.67
N VAL A 485 28.99 -0.24 30.66
CA VAL A 485 27.59 0.20 30.51
C VAL A 485 27.46 1.59 31.13
N VAL A 486 26.58 2.45 30.62
CA VAL A 486 26.41 3.83 31.12
C VAL A 486 24.93 4.17 31.33
N ILE A 487 24.64 4.94 32.37
CA ILE A 487 23.30 5.50 32.65
C ILE A 487 23.43 7.02 32.74
N TYR A 488 22.60 7.75 31.99
CA TYR A 488 22.63 9.23 31.88
C TYR A 488 21.35 9.88 32.43
N VAL A 489 21.49 10.99 33.18
CA VAL A 489 20.45 11.75 33.89
C VAL A 489 20.94 13.22 34.11
N LEU A 490 20.07 14.23 33.97
CA LEU A 490 19.96 15.61 34.56
C LEU A 490 21.23 16.53 34.83
N PRO A 491 21.21 17.57 35.73
CA PRO A 491 20.82 18.98 35.39
C PRO A 491 21.79 20.17 35.76
N LEU A 492 21.24 21.41 35.82
CA LEU A 492 21.80 22.78 36.02
C LEU A 492 22.62 23.01 37.33
N TYR A 493 23.48 24.05 37.51
CA TYR A 493 23.19 25.52 37.57
C TYR A 493 24.46 26.45 37.60
N HIS A 494 24.22 27.79 37.68
CA HIS A 494 25.12 28.96 37.89
C HIS A 494 25.74 29.64 36.64
N GLY A 495 25.74 30.99 36.49
CA GLY A 495 24.98 32.01 37.24
C GLY A 495 25.39 33.50 36.99
N ASP A 496 24.42 34.33 36.55
CA ASP A 496 24.37 35.82 36.61
C ASP A 496 25.49 36.64 35.89
N PRO A 497 25.48 38.01 35.85
CA PRO A 497 24.40 38.98 36.09
C PRO A 497 24.32 40.13 35.04
N LEU A 498 23.22 40.27 34.27
CA LEU A 498 22.93 41.56 33.55
C LEU A 498 21.51 41.75 32.98
N ALA A 499 20.71 40.70 32.76
CA ALA A 499 19.49 40.79 31.93
C ALA A 499 18.25 41.43 32.60
N LEU A 500 18.18 41.49 33.93
CA LEU A 500 16.93 41.78 34.66
C LEU A 500 16.43 43.24 34.65
N PRO A 501 17.27 44.29 34.55
CA PRO A 501 16.77 45.67 34.52
C PRO A 501 15.94 46.01 33.27
N ALA A 502 16.34 45.54 32.09
CA ALA A 502 15.74 45.94 30.82
C ALA A 502 14.29 45.45 30.64
N MET A 503 14.02 44.19 31.00
CA MET A 503 12.67 43.60 30.90
C MET A 503 11.64 44.31 31.78
N THR A 504 12.07 45.01 32.83
CA THR A 504 11.19 45.76 33.74
C THR A 504 10.67 47.06 33.11
N VAL A 505 11.36 47.62 32.11
CA VAL A 505 10.91 48.80 31.35
C VAL A 505 9.91 48.40 30.26
N VAL A 506 10.24 47.39 29.44
CA VAL A 506 9.39 46.92 28.33
C VAL A 506 8.01 46.47 28.84
N LYS A 507 7.98 45.75 29.96
CA LYS A 507 6.73 45.27 30.59
C LYS A 507 5.83 46.39 31.14
N LYS A 508 6.33 47.64 31.19
CA LYS A 508 5.59 48.83 31.66
C LYS A 508 5.00 49.67 30.52
N GLY A 509 5.45 49.48 29.28
CA GLY A 509 4.86 50.11 28.09
C GLY A 509 3.63 49.37 27.53
N LEU A 510 3.50 48.07 27.83
CA LEU A 510 2.45 47.19 27.29
C LEU A 510 1.20 47.09 28.20
N GLN A 511 0.90 48.13 29.00
CA GLN A 511 -0.25 48.14 29.92
C GLN A 511 -1.18 49.38 29.78
N THR A 512 -1.23 50.01 28.62
CA THR A 512 -2.28 51.00 28.28
C THR A 512 -3.29 50.39 27.31
N SER A 513 -4.23 49.60 27.85
CA SER A 513 -5.36 49.04 27.12
C SER A 513 -6.40 50.11 26.77
N GLN A 514 -6.90 50.12 25.53
CA GLN A 514 -8.23 50.63 25.21
C GLN A 514 -9.01 49.60 24.38
N TYR A 515 -10.26 49.39 24.75
CA TYR A 515 -11.22 48.55 24.03
C TYR A 515 -11.91 49.37 22.92
N ILE A 516 -12.22 48.72 21.81
CA ILE A 516 -13.47 48.96 21.08
C ILE A 516 -14.14 47.60 20.86
N ALA A 517 -15.45 47.54 21.09
CA ALA A 517 -16.28 46.38 20.82
C ALA A 517 -17.56 46.84 20.11
N LEU A 518 -18.07 46.03 19.18
CA LEU A 518 -19.41 46.19 18.60
C LEU A 518 -20.11 44.82 18.45
N ASN A 519 -21.44 44.86 18.33
CA ASN A 519 -22.34 43.75 18.60
C ASN A 519 -22.94 43.08 17.35
N TYR A 520 -23.55 41.92 17.60
CA TYR A 520 -24.43 41.10 16.77
C TYR A 520 -25.32 41.82 15.73
N GLY A 521 -25.58 41.14 14.61
CA GLY A 521 -26.70 41.41 13.69
C GLY A 521 -26.84 40.32 12.60
N PRO A 522 -28.04 39.74 12.36
CA PRO A 522 -28.21 38.66 11.37
C PRO A 522 -28.85 39.13 10.05
N ALA A 523 -28.11 39.00 8.95
CA ALA A 523 -28.64 38.79 7.59
C ALA A 523 -27.49 38.37 6.66
N ALA A 524 -27.61 37.25 5.95
CA ALA A 524 -26.58 36.78 5.02
C ALA A 524 -26.75 37.38 3.62
N GLU A 525 -26.70 38.71 3.50
CA GLU A 525 -26.51 39.36 2.20
C GLU A 525 -25.05 39.17 1.78
N ILE A 526 -24.82 38.07 1.05
CA ILE A 526 -23.53 37.65 0.54
C ILE A 526 -23.07 38.58 -0.58
N SER A 527 -21.83 39.06 -0.52
CA SER A 527 -21.18 39.93 -1.50
C SER A 527 -19.78 39.37 -1.88
N PRO A 528 -19.08 39.91 -2.91
CA PRO A 528 -17.75 39.44 -3.35
C PRO A 528 -16.66 39.30 -2.27
N GLU A 529 -16.88 39.79 -1.04
CA GLU A 529 -16.07 39.42 0.14
C GLU A 529 -15.80 37.92 0.28
N LEU A 530 -16.74 37.05 -0.12
CA LEU A 530 -16.58 35.61 0.06
C LEU A 530 -15.46 35.02 -0.79
N LEU A 531 -15.23 35.53 -2.00
CA LEU A 531 -14.15 35.03 -2.85
C LEU A 531 -12.78 35.44 -2.28
N ASP A 532 -12.69 36.69 -1.81
CA ASP A 532 -11.49 37.22 -1.19
C ASP A 532 -11.16 36.50 0.13
N ARG A 533 -12.17 36.11 0.92
CA ARG A 533 -11.98 35.31 2.15
C ARG A 533 -11.69 33.83 1.88
N SER A 534 -12.37 33.19 0.91
CA SER A 534 -12.25 31.74 0.68
C SER A 534 -10.96 31.33 -0.04
N LEU A 535 -10.37 32.21 -0.85
CA LEU A 535 -9.19 31.88 -1.66
C LEU A 535 -7.85 32.41 -1.10
N LYS A 536 -7.87 33.20 -0.01
CA LYS A 536 -6.68 33.97 0.43
C LYS A 536 -6.45 34.01 1.95
N GLN A 537 -7.26 33.31 2.76
CA GLN A 537 -6.98 33.19 4.20
C GLN A 537 -5.83 32.19 4.45
N MET A 538 -4.60 32.67 4.29
CA MET A 538 -3.46 32.15 5.04
C MET A 538 -3.81 32.23 6.55
N SER A 539 -3.50 31.18 7.32
CA SER A 539 -3.77 31.21 8.77
C SER A 539 -2.94 32.31 9.46
N PRO A 540 -3.45 32.98 10.51
CA PRO A 540 -2.62 33.89 11.32
C PRO A 540 -1.35 33.23 11.88
N ASP A 541 -1.38 31.91 12.09
CA ASP A 541 -0.25 31.10 12.55
C ASP A 541 0.64 30.56 11.40
N ASP A 542 0.34 30.89 10.14
CA ASP A 542 1.11 30.45 8.98
C ASP A 542 2.39 31.29 8.75
N PRO A 543 3.56 30.68 8.50
CA PRO A 543 4.77 31.39 8.11
C PRO A 543 4.60 32.34 6.90
N ALA A 544 3.80 31.97 5.90
CA ALA A 544 3.55 32.81 4.72
C ALA A 544 2.74 34.06 5.07
N PHE A 545 1.77 33.95 5.99
CA PHE A 545 1.02 35.10 6.50
C PHE A 545 1.93 36.09 7.22
N GLN A 546 2.79 35.61 8.13
CA GLN A 546 3.70 36.46 8.89
C GLN A 546 4.71 37.18 7.99
N LEU A 547 5.21 36.53 6.92
CA LEU A 547 6.06 37.16 5.91
C LEU A 547 5.29 38.21 5.09
N SER A 548 4.07 37.89 4.62
CA SER A 548 3.21 38.81 3.84
C SER A 548 2.84 40.09 4.60
N VAL A 549 2.41 39.94 5.86
CA VAL A 549 2.14 41.06 6.79
C VAL A 549 3.37 41.94 6.95
N THR A 550 4.55 41.34 7.02
CA THR A 550 5.79 42.04 7.34
C THR A 550 6.40 42.74 6.11
N GLN A 551 6.33 42.12 4.93
CA GLN A 551 6.60 42.79 3.65
C GLN A 551 5.66 43.99 3.44
N THR A 552 4.37 43.85 3.76
CA THR A 552 3.41 44.96 3.65
C THR A 552 3.74 46.13 4.60
N ARG A 553 4.35 45.85 5.77
CA ARG A 553 4.86 46.90 6.67
C ARG A 553 6.09 47.60 6.11
N VAL A 554 7.01 46.88 5.45
CA VAL A 554 8.17 47.45 4.77
C VAL A 554 7.75 48.30 3.57
N GLU A 555 6.84 47.81 2.72
CA GLU A 555 6.25 48.57 1.60
C GLU A 555 5.63 49.89 2.10
N ARG A 556 4.76 49.84 3.12
CA ARG A 556 4.15 51.03 3.72
C ARG A 556 5.15 51.98 4.40
N ALA A 557 6.23 51.46 4.99
CA ALA A 557 7.29 52.29 5.58
C ALA A 557 8.13 52.98 4.50
N ILE A 558 8.46 52.28 3.41
CA ILE A 558 9.14 52.84 2.24
C ILE A 558 8.27 53.92 1.59
N ASP A 559 6.97 53.69 1.40
CA ASP A 559 6.06 54.69 0.81
C ASP A 559 5.81 55.89 1.72
N LEU A 560 5.77 55.69 3.05
CA LEU A 560 5.70 56.79 4.01
C LEU A 560 6.98 57.65 3.97
N VAL A 561 8.16 57.03 3.88
CA VAL A 561 9.42 57.77 3.77
C VAL A 561 9.59 58.42 2.39
N LYS A 562 9.24 57.72 1.29
CA LYS A 562 9.15 58.29 -0.07
C LYS A 562 8.26 59.53 -0.03
N SER A 563 7.01 59.42 0.41
CA SER A 563 6.07 60.55 0.44
C SER A 563 6.52 61.73 1.32
N ILE A 564 7.10 61.47 2.51
CA ILE A 564 7.66 62.53 3.37
C ILE A 564 8.84 63.24 2.69
N ILE A 565 9.78 62.49 2.10
CA ILE A 565 10.96 63.08 1.43
C ILE A 565 10.55 63.82 0.16
N ILE A 566 9.63 63.27 -0.64
CA ILE A 566 9.08 63.89 -1.85
C ILE A 566 8.39 65.21 -1.50
N LEU A 567 7.51 65.23 -0.49
CA LEU A 567 6.81 66.45 -0.05
C LEU A 567 7.76 67.51 0.53
N ALA A 568 8.89 67.11 1.13
CA ALA A 568 9.92 68.04 1.56
C ALA A 568 10.72 68.61 0.38
N PHE A 569 11.20 67.76 -0.54
CA PHE A 569 12.03 68.20 -1.67
C PHE A 569 11.25 68.98 -2.75
N GLU A 570 10.01 68.60 -3.09
CA GLU A 570 9.19 69.37 -4.05
C GLU A 570 8.82 70.76 -3.51
N LYS A 571 8.71 70.90 -2.19
CA LYS A 571 8.45 72.17 -1.51
C LYS A 571 9.65 73.11 -1.56
N ASP A 572 10.85 72.59 -1.35
CA ASP A 572 12.07 73.41 -1.23
C ASP A 572 12.79 73.62 -2.59
N TYR A 573 12.61 72.71 -3.57
CA TYR A 573 13.28 72.75 -4.89
C TYR A 573 12.33 72.73 -6.10
N GLY A 574 11.02 72.66 -5.89
CA GLY A 574 10.01 72.72 -6.94
C GLY A 574 9.58 71.35 -7.49
N ARG A 575 8.40 71.35 -8.11
CA ARG A 575 7.72 70.15 -8.61
C ARG A 575 8.54 69.47 -9.72
N GLY A 576 8.81 68.18 -9.57
CA GLY A 576 9.65 67.39 -10.50
C GLY A 576 11.14 67.34 -10.17
N ALA A 577 11.68 68.23 -9.31
CA ALA A 577 13.11 68.19 -8.93
C ALA A 577 13.49 66.86 -8.26
N VAL A 578 12.56 66.31 -7.46
CA VAL A 578 12.57 64.97 -6.87
C VAL A 578 12.95 63.87 -7.87
N LEU A 579 12.29 63.83 -9.04
CA LEU A 579 12.46 62.74 -10.01
C LEU A 579 13.84 62.77 -10.67
N GLY A 580 14.43 63.96 -10.87
CA GLY A 580 15.80 64.10 -11.37
C GLY A 580 16.88 63.78 -10.32
N PHE A 581 16.59 64.02 -9.04
CA PHE A 581 17.55 63.81 -7.94
C PHE A 581 17.65 62.33 -7.53
N PHE A 582 16.51 61.67 -7.26
CA PHE A 582 16.49 60.29 -6.74
C PHE A 582 16.78 59.21 -7.79
N HIS A 583 16.79 59.54 -9.08
CA HIS A 583 17.25 58.62 -10.12
C HIS A 583 18.78 58.40 -10.09
N ASN A 584 19.54 59.23 -9.37
CA ASN A 584 21.01 59.15 -9.27
C ASN A 584 21.54 58.70 -7.90
N GLN A 585 20.72 58.63 -6.84
CA GLN A 585 21.15 58.15 -5.53
C GLN A 585 20.08 57.29 -4.85
N GLN A 586 20.49 56.12 -4.36
CA GLN A 586 19.64 55.22 -3.59
C GLN A 586 19.14 55.92 -2.32
N LEU A 587 17.81 56.10 -2.20
CA LEU A 587 17.13 56.83 -1.12
C LEU A 587 17.47 56.34 0.29
N PHE A 588 17.90 55.09 0.40
CA PHE A 588 18.37 54.45 1.62
C PHE A 588 19.76 53.88 1.39
N SER A 589 20.68 54.07 2.34
CA SER A 589 21.91 53.27 2.36
C SER A 589 21.56 51.81 2.65
N THR A 590 22.39 50.85 2.21
CA THR A 590 22.20 49.42 2.53
C THR A 590 22.04 49.19 4.03
N ALA A 591 22.82 49.92 4.86
CA ALA A 591 22.72 49.86 6.31
C ALA A 591 21.37 50.39 6.88
N THR A 592 20.66 51.23 6.14
CA THR A 592 19.32 51.73 6.50
C THR A 592 18.23 50.74 6.11
N ILE A 593 18.32 50.12 4.92
CA ILE A 593 17.40 49.05 4.49
C ILE A 593 17.53 47.85 5.44
N THR A 594 18.74 47.33 5.61
CA THR A 594 19.06 46.25 6.56
C THR A 594 18.74 46.59 8.03
N LYS A 595 18.54 47.86 8.37
CA LYS A 595 17.97 48.26 9.67
C LYS A 595 16.46 48.10 9.69
N LEU A 596 15.75 48.61 8.67
CA LEU A 596 14.29 48.45 8.52
C LEU A 596 13.88 46.97 8.43
N ASP A 597 14.65 46.12 7.74
CA ASP A 597 14.38 44.68 7.62
C ASP A 597 14.49 43.95 8.99
N ARG A 598 15.39 44.43 9.87
CA ARG A 598 15.55 43.93 11.25
C ARG A 598 14.54 44.51 12.23
N GLU A 599 14.11 45.75 12.03
CA GLU A 599 13.11 46.42 12.90
C GLU A 599 11.66 46.05 12.52
N SER A 600 11.43 45.57 11.30
CA SER A 600 10.16 45.00 10.84
C SER A 600 10.03 43.50 11.08
N ASP A 601 11.15 42.77 11.14
CA ASP A 601 11.27 41.30 11.05
C ASP A 601 11.12 40.75 9.60
N CYS A 602 11.26 41.61 8.56
CA CYS A 602 11.12 41.23 7.15
C CYS A 602 12.37 40.55 6.56
N HIS A 603 12.74 39.40 7.09
CA HIS A 603 13.85 38.61 6.55
C HIS A 603 13.50 37.12 6.55
N GLU A 604 13.89 36.39 5.51
CA GLU A 604 13.88 34.93 5.58
C GLU A 604 14.72 34.51 6.79
N THR A 605 14.10 33.90 7.80
CA THR A 605 14.87 33.32 8.88
C THR A 605 15.54 32.04 8.38
N VAL A 606 16.74 32.21 7.80
CA VAL A 606 17.70 31.15 7.41
C VAL A 606 18.28 30.46 8.67
N LYS A 607 17.38 30.06 9.57
CA LYS A 607 17.62 29.10 10.64
C LYS A 607 18.00 27.80 9.96
N HIS A 608 19.19 27.28 10.30
CA HIS A 608 19.70 26.03 9.76
C HIS A 608 18.64 24.92 9.80
N ILE A 609 18.13 24.54 8.62
CA ILE A 609 17.09 23.51 8.49
C ILE A 609 17.76 22.14 8.62
N ASP A 610 17.54 21.47 9.75
CA ASP A 610 17.97 20.08 9.90
C ASP A 610 17.15 19.18 8.95
N CYS A 611 17.83 18.69 7.92
CA CYS A 611 17.31 17.76 6.93
C CYS A 611 17.97 16.39 7.11
N PRO A 612 17.39 15.48 7.91
CA PRO A 612 17.98 14.17 8.15
C PRO A 612 18.05 13.36 6.84
N GLN A 613 19.27 13.04 6.39
CA GLN A 613 19.54 12.37 5.11
C GLN A 613 18.79 11.03 4.92
N ASN A 614 18.41 10.38 6.03
CA ASN A 614 17.66 9.11 6.05
C ASN A 614 16.16 9.31 6.37
N ALA A 615 15.59 10.47 6.04
CA ALA A 615 14.16 10.76 6.22
C ALA A 615 13.28 9.73 5.47
N LYS A 616 12.39 9.05 6.18
CA LYS A 616 11.53 8.00 5.59
C LYS A 616 10.28 8.56 4.89
N TYR A 617 9.80 9.71 5.35
CA TYR A 617 8.56 10.36 4.92
C TYR A 617 8.81 11.85 4.64
N ARG A 618 8.00 12.46 3.77
CA ARG A 618 8.00 13.92 3.54
C ARG A 618 7.56 14.66 4.79
N ARG A 619 8.10 15.87 5.01
CA ARG A 619 7.52 16.84 5.94
C ARG A 619 6.17 17.33 5.43
N SER A 620 5.33 17.88 6.31
CA SER A 620 4.02 18.43 5.94
C SER A 620 4.15 19.81 5.26
N ASP A 621 5.29 20.48 5.42
CA ASP A 621 5.64 21.79 4.85
C ASP A 621 6.47 21.73 3.55
N GLY A 622 6.61 20.53 2.96
CA GLY A 622 7.40 20.28 1.74
C GLY A 622 8.94 20.38 1.90
N ARG A 623 9.44 20.93 3.02
CA ARG A 623 10.88 21.15 3.24
C ARG A 623 11.68 19.84 3.22
N CYS A 624 12.97 19.95 2.90
CA CYS A 624 13.89 18.81 2.72
C CYS A 624 13.51 17.81 1.61
N SER A 625 12.55 18.13 0.72
CA SER A 625 12.29 17.33 -0.50
C SER A 625 13.45 17.38 -1.51
N ASN A 626 14.39 18.31 -1.31
CA ASN A 626 15.75 18.28 -1.84
C ASN A 626 16.73 18.59 -0.70
N LEU A 627 17.87 17.88 -0.63
CA LEU A 627 18.86 18.05 0.44
C LEU A 627 19.92 19.14 0.16
N ASN A 628 20.19 19.45 -1.11
CA ASN A 628 21.05 20.58 -1.50
C ASN A 628 20.27 21.92 -1.45
N PHE A 629 18.95 21.86 -1.63
CA PHE A 629 18.04 23.01 -1.54
C PHE A 629 16.90 22.75 -0.53
N PRO A 630 17.16 22.84 0.80
CA PRO A 630 16.18 22.50 1.85
C PRO A 630 14.80 23.18 1.78
N LEU A 631 14.71 24.36 1.15
CA LEU A 631 13.47 25.12 0.94
C LEU A 631 12.81 24.90 -0.44
N ALA A 632 13.48 24.23 -1.38
CA ALA A 632 12.93 24.07 -2.72
C ALA A 632 11.71 23.14 -2.72
N GLY A 633 10.60 23.62 -3.28
CA GLY A 633 9.29 22.97 -3.21
C GLY A 633 8.60 23.05 -1.85
N ALA A 634 9.08 23.84 -0.88
CA ALA A 634 8.40 24.05 0.39
C ALA A 634 7.27 25.08 0.29
N ALA A 635 6.26 24.95 1.16
CA ALA A 635 5.21 25.95 1.31
C ALA A 635 5.76 27.24 1.95
N GLY A 636 5.18 28.38 1.58
CA GLY A 636 5.61 29.70 2.00
C GLY A 636 6.93 30.15 1.38
N THR A 637 7.23 29.72 0.14
CA THR A 637 8.47 30.09 -0.60
C THR A 637 8.13 30.76 -1.93
N PRO A 638 9.00 31.61 -2.50
CA PRO A 638 8.70 32.28 -3.77
C PRO A 638 8.68 31.31 -4.96
N TYR A 639 7.85 31.62 -5.96
CA TYR A 639 7.96 30.98 -7.27
C TYR A 639 9.31 31.29 -7.92
N ILE A 640 9.85 30.35 -8.71
CA ILE A 640 11.08 30.63 -9.48
C ILE A 640 10.78 31.31 -10.83
N ARG A 641 11.73 32.09 -11.33
CA ARG A 641 11.69 32.70 -12.66
C ARG A 641 12.37 31.80 -13.70
N LEU A 642 11.66 31.49 -14.80
CA LEU A 642 12.27 30.97 -16.03
C LEU A 642 12.84 32.10 -16.91
N LEU A 643 12.29 33.30 -16.75
CA LEU A 643 12.67 34.56 -17.37
C LEU A 643 12.46 35.68 -16.32
N PRO A 644 13.27 36.76 -16.30
CA PRO A 644 13.11 37.88 -15.38
C PRO A 644 11.71 38.50 -15.43
N ALA A 645 11.29 39.19 -14.36
CA ALA A 645 10.03 39.90 -14.33
C ALA A 645 10.04 41.14 -15.25
N LYS A 646 8.85 41.68 -15.52
CA LYS A 646 8.68 42.97 -16.20
C LYS A 646 7.63 43.82 -15.47
N TYR A 647 8.11 44.72 -14.63
CA TYR A 647 7.34 45.78 -13.96
C TYR A 647 7.63 47.15 -14.62
N TYR A 648 6.77 48.15 -14.37
CA TYR A 648 6.73 49.41 -15.13
C TYR A 648 6.63 50.68 -14.26
N ASP A 649 6.89 50.55 -12.96
CA ASP A 649 7.33 51.66 -12.10
C ASP A 649 8.69 52.25 -12.57
N VAL A 650 9.08 53.37 -11.97
CA VAL A 650 10.27 54.15 -12.34
C VAL A 650 11.58 53.38 -12.10
N ASP A 651 11.57 52.45 -11.15
CA ASP A 651 12.64 51.54 -10.76
C ASP A 651 12.50 50.12 -11.36
N GLY A 652 11.32 49.74 -11.89
CA GLY A 652 11.09 48.48 -12.60
C GLY A 652 10.96 47.24 -11.71
N LEU A 653 10.49 47.42 -10.47
CA LEU A 653 10.58 46.43 -9.39
C LEU A 653 9.24 45.79 -9.00
N ASN A 654 8.13 46.55 -8.99
CA ASN A 654 6.93 46.17 -8.26
C ASN A 654 5.61 46.41 -8.99
N ASP A 655 5.44 47.55 -9.65
CA ASP A 655 4.13 47.97 -10.16
C ASP A 655 3.84 47.37 -11.55
N PRO A 656 2.76 46.58 -11.70
CA PRO A 656 2.40 45.93 -12.94
C PRO A 656 1.86 46.93 -13.95
N ILE A 657 1.84 46.53 -15.21
CA ILE A 657 1.49 47.42 -16.32
C ILE A 657 0.05 47.95 -16.21
N GLY A 658 -0.11 49.27 -16.34
CA GLY A 658 -1.39 49.95 -16.19
C GLY A 658 -1.69 50.43 -14.76
N TYR A 659 -0.69 50.46 -13.88
CA TYR A 659 -0.75 51.31 -12.68
C TYR A 659 -0.68 52.81 -13.06
N PRO A 660 -1.15 53.72 -12.19
CA PRO A 660 -0.98 55.16 -12.39
C PRO A 660 0.49 55.58 -12.52
N ASN A 661 0.75 56.68 -13.24
CA ASN A 661 2.07 57.33 -13.33
C ASN A 661 3.22 56.49 -13.93
N GLN A 662 2.92 55.58 -14.86
CA GLN A 662 3.92 54.79 -15.60
C GLN A 662 4.19 55.36 -17.01
N PRO A 663 4.98 56.45 -17.18
CA PRO A 663 5.15 57.13 -18.49
C PRO A 663 5.88 56.29 -19.55
N ASN A 664 6.63 55.27 -19.12
CA ASN A 664 7.39 54.37 -19.99
C ASN A 664 6.64 53.06 -20.32
N ALA A 665 5.41 52.88 -19.81
CA ALA A 665 4.63 51.68 -20.07
C ALA A 665 4.04 51.69 -21.51
N PRO A 666 4.10 50.58 -22.25
CA PRO A 666 3.41 50.44 -23.53
C PRO A 666 1.89 50.42 -23.32
N SER A 667 1.14 50.90 -24.31
CA SER A 667 -0.32 50.91 -24.25
C SER A 667 -0.89 49.49 -24.37
N MET A 668 -1.40 48.96 -23.25
CA MET A 668 -1.99 47.63 -23.16
C MET A 668 -3.52 47.67 -23.25
N PRO A 669 -4.17 46.68 -23.89
CA PRO A 669 -5.62 46.57 -23.87
C PRO A 669 -6.14 46.22 -22.47
N SER A 670 -7.35 46.68 -22.12
CA SER A 670 -8.03 46.21 -20.90
C SER A 670 -8.28 44.69 -20.97
N PRO A 671 -8.11 43.93 -19.87
CA PRO A 671 -8.43 42.51 -19.83
C PRO A 671 -9.84 42.15 -20.30
N PHE A 672 -10.84 43.00 -20.01
CA PHE A 672 -12.19 42.83 -20.53
C PHE A 672 -12.25 42.95 -22.06
N LYS A 673 -11.48 43.86 -22.67
CA LYS A 673 -11.43 44.04 -24.12
C LYS A 673 -10.80 42.83 -24.81
N VAL A 674 -9.73 42.27 -24.24
CA VAL A 674 -9.12 41.03 -24.75
C VAL A 674 -10.10 39.87 -24.63
N SER A 675 -10.76 39.70 -23.47
CA SER A 675 -11.77 38.65 -23.29
C SER A 675 -12.94 38.81 -24.27
N ARG A 676 -13.46 40.02 -24.49
CA ARG A 676 -14.61 40.28 -25.35
C ARG A 676 -14.30 40.14 -26.84
N ASP A 677 -13.12 40.58 -27.26
CA ASP A 677 -12.78 40.68 -28.68
C ASP A 677 -12.11 39.40 -29.23
N LEU A 678 -11.50 38.55 -28.40
CA LEU A 678 -10.75 37.33 -28.83
C LEU A 678 -11.37 36.00 -28.39
N ILE A 679 -12.07 35.95 -27.25
CA ILE A 679 -12.66 34.71 -26.74
C ILE A 679 -14.06 34.53 -27.35
N ARG A 680 -14.33 33.31 -27.82
CA ARG A 680 -15.60 32.93 -28.44
C ARG A 680 -16.44 32.13 -27.46
N ASP A 681 -17.77 32.31 -27.54
CA ASP A 681 -18.73 31.53 -26.74
C ASP A 681 -18.65 30.03 -27.05
N GLU A 682 -18.87 29.19 -26.03
CA GLU A 682 -18.99 27.72 -26.14
C GLU A 682 -20.04 27.28 -27.18
N ILE A 683 -19.57 26.84 -28.34
CA ILE A 683 -20.37 26.18 -29.38
C ILE A 683 -20.09 24.68 -29.30
N ALA A 684 -21.11 23.82 -29.33
CA ALA A 684 -21.02 22.35 -29.17
C ALA A 684 -20.15 21.58 -30.21
N SER A 685 -19.38 22.27 -31.06
CA SER A 685 -18.30 21.75 -31.89
C SER A 685 -16.91 21.81 -31.23
N SER A 686 -16.74 22.54 -30.12
CA SER A 686 -15.50 22.62 -29.34
C SER A 686 -15.13 21.31 -28.63
N ALA A 687 -16.05 20.37 -28.44
CA ALA A 687 -15.79 19.13 -27.69
C ALA A 687 -14.62 18.27 -28.21
N ALA A 688 -13.72 17.90 -27.32
CA ALA A 688 -12.64 16.94 -27.49
C ALA A 688 -13.16 15.50 -27.32
N ARG A 689 -13.84 14.97 -28.35
CA ARG A 689 -14.60 13.69 -28.32
C ARG A 689 -13.82 12.45 -27.83
N SER A 690 -12.49 12.47 -27.85
CA SER A 690 -11.59 11.42 -27.38
C SER A 690 -11.29 11.46 -25.88
N LEU A 691 -11.58 12.57 -25.19
CA LEU A 691 -11.26 12.82 -23.78
C LEU A 691 -12.53 13.04 -22.96
N THR A 692 -12.46 12.75 -21.66
CA THR A 692 -13.54 12.98 -20.68
C THR A 692 -13.28 14.23 -19.83
N PRO A 693 -14.30 14.87 -19.23
CA PRO A 693 -14.11 15.97 -18.27
C PRO A 693 -13.22 15.65 -17.06
N ALA A 694 -12.97 14.38 -16.74
CA ALA A 694 -11.95 13.99 -15.76
C ALA A 694 -10.52 14.49 -16.09
N VAL A 695 -10.21 14.83 -17.35
CA VAL A 695 -8.94 15.51 -17.73
C VAL A 695 -8.89 16.93 -17.15
N MET A 696 -9.98 17.69 -17.32
CA MET A 696 -10.14 19.01 -16.71
C MET A 696 -10.09 18.89 -15.19
N GLN A 697 -10.89 17.99 -14.61
CA GLN A 697 -11.03 17.90 -13.16
C GLN A 697 -9.76 17.42 -12.44
N PHE A 698 -9.03 16.45 -13.01
CA PHE A 698 -7.73 16.04 -12.47
C PHE A 698 -6.66 17.11 -12.70
N GLY A 699 -6.74 17.88 -13.80
CA GLY A 699 -5.90 19.05 -14.02
C GLY A 699 -6.04 20.07 -12.89
N GLN A 700 -7.27 20.49 -12.58
CA GLN A 700 -7.56 21.39 -11.45
C GLN A 700 -7.12 20.78 -10.10
N PHE A 701 -7.43 19.51 -9.85
CA PHE A 701 -7.02 18.85 -8.60
C PHE A 701 -5.49 18.82 -8.44
N LEU A 702 -4.75 18.62 -9.53
CA LEU A 702 -3.28 18.58 -9.54
C LEU A 702 -2.65 19.99 -9.49
N ASP A 703 -3.26 21.00 -10.13
CA ASP A 703 -2.89 22.42 -9.98
C ASP A 703 -2.89 22.81 -8.49
N HIS A 704 -3.93 22.38 -7.77
CA HIS A 704 -4.07 22.62 -6.34
C HIS A 704 -3.11 21.81 -5.44
N ASP A 705 -2.35 20.84 -6.00
CA ASP A 705 -1.28 20.10 -5.31
C ASP A 705 0.11 20.72 -5.55
N LEU A 706 0.19 21.75 -6.40
CA LEU A 706 1.43 22.38 -6.86
C LEU A 706 1.51 23.86 -6.49
N ASP A 707 0.45 24.64 -6.73
CA ASP A 707 0.47 26.07 -6.46
C ASP A 707 -0.81 26.72 -5.91
N LEU A 708 -0.60 27.78 -5.13
CA LEU A 708 -1.58 28.69 -4.55
C LEU A 708 -0.92 30.05 -4.35
N SER A 709 -1.32 31.06 -5.14
CA SER A 709 -0.83 32.43 -4.99
C SER A 709 -1.71 33.22 -4.01
N ALA A 710 -1.31 33.30 -2.74
CA ALA A 710 -2.05 34.01 -1.69
C ALA A 710 -2.23 35.51 -1.99
N GLY A 711 -3.17 36.17 -1.29
CA GLY A 711 -3.45 37.60 -1.43
C GLY A 711 -2.63 38.49 -0.50
N GLY A 712 -2.32 39.72 -0.92
CA GLY A 712 -1.63 40.72 -0.08
C GLY A 712 -2.44 41.17 1.15
N GLU A 713 -1.75 41.57 2.22
CA GLU A 713 -2.38 42.03 3.48
C GLU A 713 -3.26 43.27 3.25
N GLY A 714 -4.44 43.30 3.90
CA GLY A 714 -5.38 44.42 3.79
C GLY A 714 -6.25 44.38 2.53
N SER A 715 -6.39 43.21 1.89
CA SER A 715 -7.26 42.96 0.73
C SER A 715 -8.69 43.50 0.87
N THR A 716 -9.22 43.57 2.09
CA THR A 716 -10.52 44.16 2.41
C THR A 716 -10.66 45.65 2.03
N ALA A 717 -9.56 46.40 1.90
CA ALA A 717 -9.59 47.75 1.37
C ALA A 717 -10.10 47.78 -0.09
N CYS A 718 -9.80 46.74 -0.87
CA CYS A 718 -10.16 46.62 -2.28
C CYS A 718 -11.66 46.34 -2.52
N LEU A 719 -12.44 46.21 -1.45
CA LEU A 719 -13.90 46.13 -1.49
C LEU A 719 -14.55 47.52 -1.64
N SER A 720 -13.83 48.57 -1.24
CA SER A 720 -14.36 49.96 -1.15
C SER A 720 -13.78 50.91 -2.19
N ILE A 721 -13.15 50.37 -3.24
CA ILE A 721 -12.68 51.16 -4.40
C ILE A 721 -13.85 51.84 -5.11
N ARG A 722 -13.61 53.00 -5.72
CA ARG A 722 -14.61 53.80 -6.43
C ARG A 722 -14.79 53.34 -7.88
N CYS A 723 -13.79 52.68 -8.43
CA CYS A 723 -13.78 52.21 -9.82
C CYS A 723 -13.93 53.34 -10.85
N ASP A 724 -13.41 54.53 -10.49
CA ASP A 724 -13.30 55.71 -11.34
C ASP A 724 -11.94 55.78 -12.06
N GLY A 725 -11.02 54.86 -11.76
CA GLY A 725 -9.67 54.81 -12.33
C GLY A 725 -8.71 55.83 -11.71
N SER A 726 -9.11 56.52 -10.65
CA SER A 726 -8.23 57.43 -9.91
C SER A 726 -7.15 56.66 -9.13
N PRO A 727 -6.03 57.31 -8.74
CA PRO A 727 -4.98 56.67 -7.94
C PRO A 727 -5.43 56.11 -6.58
N ALA A 728 -6.65 56.42 -6.12
CA ALA A 728 -7.25 55.83 -4.93
C ALA A 728 -7.70 54.37 -5.14
N ASP A 729 -8.05 53.97 -6.38
CA ASP A 729 -8.45 52.60 -6.72
C ASP A 729 -7.27 51.62 -6.75
N PHE A 730 -6.05 52.13 -6.85
CA PHE A 730 -4.80 51.38 -7.01
C PHE A 730 -3.94 51.33 -5.73
N GLN A 731 -4.48 51.75 -4.58
CA GLN A 731 -3.76 51.69 -3.30
C GLN A 731 -3.45 50.22 -2.93
N PRO A 732 -2.21 49.86 -2.55
CA PRO A 732 -1.86 48.46 -2.28
C PRO A 732 -2.75 47.80 -1.21
N PRO A 733 -3.24 46.55 -1.44
CA PRO A 733 -2.90 45.62 -2.51
C PRO A 733 -3.84 45.63 -3.74
N CYS A 734 -4.53 46.72 -4.03
CA CYS A 734 -5.60 46.78 -5.05
C CYS A 734 -5.07 47.10 -6.46
N TYR A 735 -5.51 46.32 -7.46
CA TYR A 735 -5.14 46.50 -8.88
C TYR A 735 -6.34 46.15 -9.79
N PRO A 736 -7.45 46.92 -9.72
CA PRO A 736 -8.73 46.56 -10.32
C PRO A 736 -8.72 46.58 -11.85
N ILE A 737 -9.65 45.82 -12.43
CA ILE A 737 -9.88 45.75 -13.88
C ILE A 737 -10.98 46.76 -14.22
N LEU A 738 -10.57 47.91 -14.74
CA LEU A 738 -11.46 49.02 -15.08
C LEU A 738 -12.43 48.68 -16.23
N PRO A 739 -13.67 49.24 -16.20
CA PRO A 739 -14.69 48.99 -17.23
C PRO A 739 -14.27 49.59 -18.58
N LEU A 740 -14.86 49.10 -19.67
CA LEU A 740 -14.52 49.53 -21.03
C LEU A 740 -15.12 50.90 -21.41
N ALA A 741 -16.22 51.28 -20.76
CA ALA A 741 -16.88 52.58 -20.88
C ALA A 741 -17.71 52.83 -19.61
N ASN A 742 -18.11 54.09 -19.37
CA ASN A 742 -18.81 54.53 -18.16
C ASN A 742 -20.24 53.96 -17.96
N ASN A 743 -20.68 53.01 -18.79
CA ASN A 743 -21.92 52.23 -18.64
C ASN A 743 -21.77 50.76 -19.12
N GLU A 744 -20.53 50.28 -19.35
CA GLU A 744 -20.25 48.87 -19.66
C GLU A 744 -20.11 48.05 -18.33
N PRO A 745 -19.97 46.71 -18.36
CA PRO A 745 -20.02 45.87 -17.15
C PRO A 745 -19.13 46.35 -16.01
N PRO A 746 -19.57 46.19 -14.74
CA PRO A 746 -18.92 46.82 -13.60
C PRO A 746 -17.45 46.41 -13.46
N CYS A 747 -16.64 47.39 -13.12
CA CYS A 747 -15.26 47.25 -12.65
C CYS A 747 -15.07 46.01 -11.77
N MET A 748 -14.18 45.10 -12.18
CA MET A 748 -13.92 43.89 -11.42
C MET A 748 -12.80 44.15 -10.39
N ARG A 749 -13.15 44.01 -9.12
CA ARG A 749 -12.22 44.08 -7.99
C ARG A 749 -11.12 43.04 -8.19
N PHE A 750 -9.87 43.43 -8.02
CA PHE A 750 -8.73 42.53 -8.11
C PHE A 750 -7.69 42.89 -7.05
N VAL A 751 -7.21 41.86 -6.35
CA VAL A 751 -6.21 41.96 -5.28
C VAL A 751 -4.92 41.30 -5.76
N ARG A 752 -3.82 42.06 -5.67
CA ARG A 752 -2.46 41.60 -5.98
C ARG A 752 -2.04 40.45 -5.09
N SER A 753 -1.20 39.55 -5.63
CA SER A 753 -0.69 38.43 -4.84
C SER A 753 0.36 38.87 -3.81
N ALA A 754 0.39 38.15 -2.70
CA ALA A 754 1.38 38.29 -1.64
C ALA A 754 2.79 38.06 -2.20
N ALA A 755 3.75 38.85 -1.72
CA ALA A 755 5.14 38.78 -2.14
C ALA A 755 6.07 38.48 -0.97
N MET A 756 7.21 37.85 -1.27
CA MET A 756 8.25 37.55 -0.29
C MET A 756 9.00 38.82 0.13
N CYS A 757 9.52 38.85 1.36
CA CYS A 757 10.45 39.90 1.79
C CYS A 757 11.68 39.97 0.86
N GLN A 758 12.16 41.19 0.58
CA GLN A 758 13.37 41.36 -0.23
C GLN A 758 14.60 40.81 0.52
N LEU A 759 15.36 39.92 -0.13
CA LEU A 759 16.57 39.32 0.44
C LEU A 759 17.76 40.29 0.41
N GLU A 760 18.81 39.94 1.16
CA GLU A 760 19.91 40.83 1.56
C GLU A 760 20.50 41.73 0.45
N GLY A 761 20.38 43.04 0.64
CA GLY A 761 21.34 44.03 0.14
C GLY A 761 20.99 44.80 -1.13
N PHE A 762 20.02 44.34 -1.93
CA PHE A 762 19.55 45.04 -3.13
C PHE A 762 18.02 44.96 -3.27
N PRO A 763 17.36 46.00 -3.80
CA PRO A 763 15.96 45.90 -4.19
C PRO A 763 15.84 44.91 -5.36
N MET A 764 15.07 43.84 -5.17
CA MET A 764 14.78 42.85 -6.20
C MET A 764 13.35 43.01 -6.73
N GLU A 765 13.13 42.49 -7.94
CA GLU A 765 11.82 42.34 -8.57
C GLU A 765 10.83 41.61 -7.63
N ARG A 766 9.56 42.03 -7.62
CA ARG A 766 8.53 41.48 -6.72
C ARG A 766 8.25 40.00 -7.03
N GLU A 767 8.67 39.11 -6.13
CA GLU A 767 8.37 37.68 -6.25
C GLU A 767 7.18 37.24 -5.40
N GLN A 768 6.23 36.56 -6.05
CA GLN A 768 5.01 36.07 -5.42
C GLN A 768 5.27 34.77 -4.63
N ILE A 769 4.57 34.60 -3.51
CA ILE A 769 4.67 33.42 -2.64
C ILE A 769 3.79 32.29 -3.17
N ASN A 770 4.31 31.06 -3.12
CA ASN A 770 3.50 29.84 -3.18
C ASN A 770 3.13 29.38 -1.76
N ASP A 771 1.83 29.35 -1.48
CA ASP A 771 1.25 29.03 -0.16
C ASP A 771 1.14 27.51 0.08
N VAL A 772 1.28 26.70 -0.96
CA VAL A 772 1.31 25.22 -0.89
C VAL A 772 2.68 24.66 -1.28
N THR A 773 2.90 23.37 -1.03
CA THR A 773 4.17 22.72 -1.41
C THR A 773 4.28 22.58 -2.93
N GLY A 774 5.44 22.89 -3.49
CA GLY A 774 5.73 22.78 -4.92
C GLY A 774 6.16 21.40 -5.40
N VAL A 775 5.79 20.34 -4.66
CA VAL A 775 6.11 18.94 -4.98
C VAL A 775 4.84 18.10 -4.97
N ILE A 776 4.69 17.21 -5.94
CA ILE A 776 3.50 16.33 -6.04
C ILE A 776 3.52 15.33 -4.88
N ASP A 777 2.71 15.57 -3.86
CA ASP A 777 2.66 14.75 -2.65
C ASP A 777 1.26 14.52 -2.06
N GLY A 778 0.22 15.18 -2.61
CA GLY A 778 -1.12 15.15 -2.06
C GLY A 778 -1.36 16.13 -0.92
N ASN A 779 -0.62 17.24 -0.83
CA ASN A 779 -0.93 18.35 0.09
C ASN A 779 -2.34 18.92 -0.15
N ASN A 780 -2.90 18.79 -1.35
CA ASN A 780 -4.32 19.08 -1.61
C ASN A 780 -5.31 18.16 -0.82
N VAL A 781 -4.85 16.98 -0.36
CA VAL A 781 -5.57 16.06 0.55
C VAL A 781 -5.10 16.22 2.00
N TYR A 782 -3.82 16.49 2.24
CA TYR A 782 -3.18 16.41 3.56
C TYR A 782 -2.86 17.76 4.23
N GLY A 783 -2.91 18.87 3.51
CA GLY A 783 -2.47 20.18 3.97
C GLY A 783 -0.97 20.41 3.78
N SER A 784 -0.60 21.67 3.57
CA SER A 784 0.78 22.17 3.42
C SER A 784 1.42 22.63 4.75
N SER A 785 0.78 22.33 5.88
CA SER A 785 1.27 22.61 7.23
C SER A 785 0.93 21.47 8.18
N GLU A 786 1.76 21.24 9.20
CA GLU A 786 1.51 20.18 10.18
C GLU A 786 0.24 20.42 11.00
N GLU A 787 -0.20 21.68 11.16
CA GLU A 787 -1.48 21.99 11.79
C GLU A 787 -2.65 21.51 10.93
N THR A 788 -2.70 21.89 9.64
CA THR A 788 -3.76 21.45 8.72
C THR A 788 -3.76 19.92 8.63
N THR A 789 -2.59 19.30 8.45
CA THR A 789 -2.42 17.83 8.47
C THR A 789 -2.96 17.21 9.76
N ARG A 790 -2.67 17.78 10.93
CA ARG A 790 -3.15 17.29 12.22
C ARG A 790 -4.66 17.48 12.38
N SER A 791 -5.23 18.58 11.91
CA SER A 791 -6.65 18.92 12.05
C SER A 791 -7.56 17.97 11.29
N LEU A 792 -7.11 17.50 10.11
CA LEU A 792 -7.83 16.61 9.21
C LEU A 792 -7.80 15.13 9.65
N ARG A 793 -6.98 14.77 10.64
CA ARG A 793 -6.74 13.37 11.06
C ARG A 793 -7.60 12.93 12.23
N VAL A 794 -7.96 11.64 12.26
CA VAL A 794 -8.51 10.96 13.43
C VAL A 794 -7.36 10.59 14.35
N LEU A 795 -7.06 11.48 15.30
CA LEU A 795 -5.96 11.31 16.27
C LEU A 795 -6.31 10.32 17.39
N GLN A 796 -7.61 10.10 17.63
CA GLN A 796 -8.12 9.15 18.62
C GLN A 796 -7.93 7.70 18.15
N ASN A 797 -7.82 6.78 19.11
CA ASN A 797 -7.84 5.32 18.88
C ASN A 797 -6.73 4.77 17.97
N ASP A 798 -5.67 5.55 17.70
CA ASP A 798 -4.45 5.08 17.02
C ASP A 798 -4.69 4.51 15.60
N VAL A 799 -5.76 4.95 14.93
CA VAL A 799 -6.24 4.32 13.68
C VAL A 799 -5.52 4.77 12.41
N GLY A 800 -4.94 5.97 12.40
CA GLY A 800 -4.24 6.54 11.23
C GLY A 800 -5.14 6.86 10.05
N LEU A 801 -6.36 7.35 10.33
CA LEU A 801 -7.36 7.71 9.32
C LEU A 801 -7.48 9.23 9.16
N MET A 802 -7.97 9.68 8.01
CA MET A 802 -8.52 11.02 7.82
C MET A 802 -9.95 11.08 8.36
N ARG A 803 -10.35 12.23 8.89
CA ARG A 803 -11.72 12.53 9.33
C ARG A 803 -12.67 12.49 8.13
N VAL A 804 -13.93 12.22 8.40
CA VAL A 804 -15.02 12.19 7.40
C VAL A 804 -16.29 12.78 8.04
N SER A 805 -17.17 13.34 7.22
CA SER A 805 -18.60 13.41 7.56
C SER A 805 -19.30 12.14 7.04
N GLN A 806 -20.61 12.00 7.28
CA GLN A 806 -21.40 10.85 6.84
C GLN A 806 -22.70 11.33 6.21
N MET A 807 -22.99 10.81 5.02
CA MET A 807 -24.26 11.06 4.32
C MET A 807 -24.76 9.74 3.73
N ASN A 808 -25.97 9.32 4.09
CA ASN A 808 -26.58 8.05 3.67
C ASN A 808 -25.69 6.78 3.84
N GLY A 809 -24.75 6.81 4.80
CA GLY A 809 -23.79 5.74 5.06
C GLY A 809 -22.53 5.74 4.17
N ALA A 810 -22.28 6.83 3.44
CA ALA A 810 -21.06 7.04 2.67
C ALA A 810 -20.14 8.10 3.33
N ASP A 811 -18.83 7.86 3.25
CA ASP A 811 -17.79 8.80 3.66
C ASP A 811 -17.80 10.04 2.74
N LEU A 812 -17.94 11.24 3.33
CA LEU A 812 -17.69 12.54 2.68
C LEU A 812 -16.57 13.28 3.42
N LEU A 813 -16.09 14.39 2.87
CA LEU A 813 -15.13 15.28 3.55
C LEU A 813 -15.65 15.75 4.93
N PRO A 814 -14.77 16.06 5.89
CA PRO A 814 -15.16 16.72 7.14
C PRO A 814 -15.97 17.99 6.89
N GLU A 815 -16.94 18.29 7.76
CA GLU A 815 -17.59 19.60 7.81
C GLU A 815 -16.61 20.67 8.31
N ASP A 816 -16.71 21.89 7.78
CA ASP A 816 -15.94 23.05 8.21
C ASP A 816 -16.86 24.19 8.71
N PRO A 817 -17.31 24.13 9.98
CA PRO A 817 -18.33 25.05 10.51
C PRO A 817 -17.84 26.49 10.65
N ASP A 818 -16.52 26.70 10.68
CA ASP A 818 -15.89 28.01 10.80
C ASP A 818 -15.93 28.79 9.46
N THR A 819 -16.06 28.09 8.33
CA THR A 819 -16.09 28.68 6.98
C THR A 819 -17.53 28.78 6.46
N THR A 820 -18.10 29.98 6.53
CA THR A 820 -19.52 30.26 6.22
C THR A 820 -19.82 30.59 4.76
N THR A 821 -18.87 30.36 3.83
CA THR A 821 -18.95 30.89 2.45
C THR A 821 -19.76 30.02 1.49
N CYS A 822 -19.93 28.74 1.82
CA CYS A 822 -20.61 27.76 0.99
C CYS A 822 -22.11 27.65 1.31
N ILE A 823 -22.94 27.52 0.27
CA ILE A 823 -24.36 27.13 0.43
C ILE A 823 -24.39 25.67 0.90
N GLU A 824 -25.27 25.38 1.87
CA GLU A 824 -25.29 24.14 2.68
C GLU A 824 -24.00 23.86 3.48
N GLY A 825 -23.14 24.87 3.71
CA GLY A 825 -21.95 24.78 4.58
C GLY A 825 -20.74 24.11 3.92
N CYS A 826 -19.53 24.57 4.27
CA CYS A 826 -18.29 24.14 3.64
C CYS A 826 -17.75 22.80 4.17
N PHE A 827 -16.95 22.13 3.35
CA PHE A 827 -16.14 20.98 3.72
C PHE A 827 -14.68 21.37 3.97
N LYS A 828 -13.97 20.67 4.87
CA LYS A 828 -12.54 20.85 5.13
C LYS A 828 -11.69 19.85 4.33
N ALA A 829 -10.63 20.32 3.71
CA ALA A 829 -9.66 19.52 2.95
C ALA A 829 -8.23 20.00 3.21
N GLY A 830 -7.25 19.45 2.47
CA GLY A 830 -5.85 19.91 2.54
C GLY A 830 -5.63 21.26 1.86
N ASP A 831 -6.33 21.51 0.75
CA ASP A 831 -6.38 22.78 0.04
C ASP A 831 -7.69 23.53 0.32
N ILE A 832 -7.62 24.86 0.49
CA ILE A 832 -8.77 25.71 0.87
C ILE A 832 -9.81 25.84 -0.25
N ARG A 833 -9.40 25.65 -1.52
CA ARG A 833 -10.25 25.81 -2.69
C ARG A 833 -11.12 24.58 -2.96
N ALA A 834 -11.04 23.51 -2.15
CA ALA A 834 -11.74 22.24 -2.35
C ALA A 834 -13.28 22.32 -2.47
N ASN A 835 -13.90 23.45 -2.09
CA ASN A 835 -15.34 23.71 -2.24
C ASN A 835 -15.70 24.52 -3.50
N GLU A 836 -14.72 24.99 -4.27
CA GLU A 836 -14.89 25.97 -5.36
C GLU A 836 -15.99 25.53 -6.34
N GLN A 837 -15.98 24.28 -6.79
CA GLN A 837 -17.10 23.65 -7.50
C GLN A 837 -17.20 22.14 -7.22
N GLN A 838 -18.40 21.57 -7.38
CA GLN A 838 -18.76 20.24 -6.86
C GLN A 838 -17.99 19.06 -7.46
N GLY A 839 -17.45 19.17 -8.67
CA GLY A 839 -16.54 18.18 -9.26
C GLY A 839 -15.20 18.12 -8.53
N LEU A 840 -14.68 19.27 -8.07
CA LEU A 840 -13.48 19.35 -7.24
C LEU A 840 -13.74 18.74 -5.85
N THR A 841 -14.84 19.15 -5.18
CA THR A 841 -15.30 18.54 -3.91
C THR A 841 -15.38 17.01 -4.01
N SER A 842 -15.86 16.52 -5.16
CA SER A 842 -15.98 15.09 -5.46
C SER A 842 -14.61 14.41 -5.63
N PHE A 843 -13.62 15.08 -6.22
CA PHE A 843 -12.24 14.56 -6.35
C PHE A 843 -11.49 14.54 -5.01
N HIS A 844 -11.57 15.60 -4.18
CA HIS A 844 -11.02 15.53 -2.81
C HIS A 844 -11.69 14.41 -2.00
N THR A 845 -13.00 14.20 -2.14
CA THR A 845 -13.71 13.07 -1.52
C THR A 845 -13.22 11.71 -2.04
N LEU A 846 -12.90 11.58 -3.34
CA LEU A 846 -12.38 10.35 -3.94
C LEU A 846 -11.02 9.95 -3.34
N PHE A 847 -10.08 10.89 -3.20
CA PHE A 847 -8.76 10.64 -2.63
C PHE A 847 -8.78 10.50 -1.09
N LEU A 848 -9.69 11.19 -0.39
CA LEU A 848 -9.96 10.98 1.04
C LEU A 848 -10.41 9.53 1.31
N ARG A 849 -11.34 9.03 0.49
CA ARG A 849 -11.80 7.63 0.56
C ARG A 849 -10.65 6.65 0.28
N GLU A 850 -9.81 6.93 -0.72
CA GLU A 850 -8.65 6.09 -1.05
C GLU A 850 -7.63 6.02 0.10
N HIS A 851 -7.31 7.16 0.74
CA HIS A 851 -6.50 7.16 1.96
C HIS A 851 -7.15 6.25 3.02
N ASN A 852 -8.42 6.48 3.35
CA ASN A 852 -9.08 5.70 4.39
C ASN A 852 -9.20 4.21 4.02
N ARG A 853 -9.34 3.84 2.74
CA ARG A 853 -9.31 2.46 2.25
C ARG A 853 -7.94 1.80 2.45
N ILE A 854 -6.86 2.49 2.09
CA ILE A 854 -5.48 2.03 2.29
C ILE A 854 -5.16 1.94 3.78
N ALA A 855 -5.39 2.99 4.58
CA ALA A 855 -5.10 3.03 6.01
C ALA A 855 -5.87 1.95 6.80
N ARG A 856 -7.17 1.79 6.55
CA ARG A 856 -8.00 0.68 7.09
C ARG A 856 -7.42 -0.68 6.73
N THR A 857 -6.67 -0.81 5.63
CA THR A 857 -6.01 -2.06 5.22
C THR A 857 -4.62 -2.23 5.82
N LEU A 858 -3.80 -1.18 5.87
CA LEU A 858 -2.48 -1.20 6.50
C LEU A 858 -2.57 -1.47 8.01
N LYS A 859 -3.51 -0.86 8.75
CA LYS A 859 -3.73 -1.18 10.17
C LYS A 859 -4.16 -2.64 10.41
N ARG A 860 -4.85 -3.28 9.44
CA ARG A 860 -5.20 -4.72 9.50
C ARG A 860 -4.00 -5.62 9.19
N LEU A 861 -3.16 -5.25 8.23
CA LEU A 861 -1.95 -6.00 7.87
C LEU A 861 -0.86 -5.86 8.94
N ASN A 862 -0.78 -4.70 9.56
CA ASN A 862 0.23 -4.28 10.53
C ASN A 862 -0.43 -3.79 11.82
N ALA A 863 -1.11 -4.69 12.54
CA ALA A 863 -1.77 -4.35 13.81
C ALA A 863 -0.82 -3.80 14.91
N HIS A 864 0.50 -3.89 14.68
CA HIS A 864 1.57 -3.37 15.54
C HIS A 864 2.05 -1.96 15.13
N TRP A 865 1.60 -1.41 13.99
CA TRP A 865 1.88 -0.02 13.61
C TRP A 865 0.98 0.92 14.37
N ASN A 866 1.53 2.01 14.91
CA ASN A 866 0.74 3.09 15.47
C ASN A 866 0.05 3.92 14.36
N GLY A 867 -0.92 4.74 14.73
CA GLY A 867 -1.70 5.57 13.82
C GLY A 867 -0.86 6.59 13.04
N GLU A 868 0.29 7.01 13.60
CA GLU A 868 1.28 7.82 12.89
C GLU A 868 1.93 7.03 11.75
N THR A 869 2.42 5.81 12.02
CA THR A 869 3.03 4.95 10.98
C THR A 869 2.01 4.58 9.90
N VAL A 870 0.77 4.25 10.29
CA VAL A 870 -0.31 3.98 9.32
C VAL A 870 -0.64 5.21 8.49
N PHE A 871 -0.74 6.39 9.10
CA PHE A 871 -0.99 7.63 8.38
C PHE A 871 0.13 7.97 7.38
N GLN A 872 1.39 7.97 7.81
CA GLN A 872 2.52 8.38 6.96
C GLN A 872 2.78 7.37 5.82
N GLU A 873 2.69 6.06 6.07
CA GLU A 873 2.76 5.06 5.01
C GLU A 873 1.58 5.21 4.03
N THR A 874 0.39 5.56 4.52
CA THR A 874 -0.76 5.83 3.63
C THR A 874 -0.57 7.10 2.81
N ARG A 875 -0.18 8.23 3.42
CA ARG A 875 0.14 9.49 2.71
C ARG A 875 1.20 9.25 1.64
N LYS A 876 2.27 8.53 1.97
CA LYS A 876 3.35 8.18 1.03
C LYS A 876 2.85 7.33 -0.14
N ILE A 877 1.99 6.33 0.08
CA ILE A 877 1.39 5.53 -1.01
C ILE A 877 0.41 6.37 -1.85
N VAL A 878 -0.42 7.23 -1.25
CA VAL A 878 -1.37 8.07 -1.99
C VAL A 878 -0.64 9.11 -2.84
N GLY A 879 0.38 9.78 -2.31
CA GLY A 879 1.25 10.67 -3.10
C GLY A 879 1.93 9.93 -4.25
N ALA A 880 2.41 8.70 -4.03
CA ALA A 880 2.96 7.86 -5.10
C ALA A 880 1.91 7.45 -6.16
N ILE A 881 0.66 7.23 -5.77
CA ILE A 881 -0.46 6.99 -6.69
C ILE A 881 -0.77 8.24 -7.51
N ILE A 882 -0.79 9.43 -6.90
CA ILE A 882 -0.95 10.70 -7.61
C ILE A 882 0.18 10.86 -8.62
N GLN A 883 1.45 10.79 -8.18
CA GLN A 883 2.63 10.84 -9.06
C GLN A 883 2.54 9.85 -10.23
N LYS A 884 2.19 8.59 -9.98
CA LYS A 884 2.01 7.58 -11.04
C LYS A 884 0.94 7.97 -12.06
N ILE A 885 -0.19 8.51 -11.61
CA ILE A 885 -1.27 8.98 -12.50
C ILE A 885 -0.81 10.21 -13.29
N VAL A 886 -0.08 11.16 -12.67
CA VAL A 886 0.51 12.31 -13.36
C VAL A 886 1.42 11.85 -14.50
N TYR A 887 2.48 11.11 -14.18
CA TYR A 887 3.58 10.85 -15.11
C TYR A 887 3.27 9.77 -16.15
N GLU A 888 2.44 8.76 -15.83
CA GLU A 888 2.12 7.67 -16.78
C GLU A 888 0.75 7.78 -17.45
N ASP A 889 -0.28 8.33 -16.77
CA ASP A 889 -1.66 8.33 -17.30
C ASP A 889 -2.10 9.69 -17.86
N TYR A 890 -1.62 10.82 -17.30
CA TYR A 890 -2.10 12.18 -17.57
C TYR A 890 -1.18 13.00 -18.49
N LEU A 891 0.09 13.18 -18.13
CA LEU A 891 1.03 13.99 -18.93
C LEU A 891 1.20 13.52 -20.38
N PRO A 892 1.15 12.21 -20.72
CA PRO A 892 1.15 11.76 -22.12
C PRO A 892 -0.07 12.19 -22.94
N ILE A 893 -1.15 12.67 -22.30
CA ILE A 893 -2.32 13.29 -22.96
C ILE A 893 -2.07 14.78 -23.16
N ILE A 894 -1.58 15.48 -22.13
CA ILE A 894 -1.36 16.94 -22.18
C ILE A 894 -0.19 17.30 -23.10
N LEU A 895 0.94 16.60 -22.98
CA LEU A 895 2.20 16.88 -23.66
C LEU A 895 2.50 15.97 -24.86
N GLY A 896 1.68 14.94 -25.08
CA GLY A 896 1.86 13.96 -26.16
C GLY A 896 2.79 12.79 -25.79
N PRO A 897 3.02 11.84 -26.71
CA PRO A 897 3.68 10.56 -26.42
C PRO A 897 5.16 10.67 -26.02
N ASP A 898 5.82 11.78 -26.36
CA ASP A 898 7.20 12.11 -25.97
C ASP A 898 7.27 13.11 -24.80
N ALA A 899 6.21 13.18 -23.98
CA ALA A 899 6.03 14.12 -22.86
C ALA A 899 7.31 14.39 -22.06
N LEU A 900 7.95 13.33 -21.58
CA LEU A 900 9.17 13.37 -20.75
C LEU A 900 10.11 12.20 -21.12
N PRO A 901 11.43 12.36 -20.98
CA PRO A 901 12.36 11.24 -21.07
C PRO A 901 12.16 10.26 -19.91
N SER A 902 12.60 9.01 -20.07
CA SER A 902 12.63 8.02 -18.97
C SER A 902 13.35 8.56 -17.74
N TYR A 903 12.86 8.21 -16.55
CA TYR A 903 13.45 8.65 -15.29
C TYR A 903 14.86 8.08 -15.10
N ALA A 904 15.82 8.93 -14.71
CA ALA A 904 17.22 8.57 -14.56
C ALA A 904 17.67 8.44 -13.09
N GLY A 905 16.75 8.58 -12.14
CA GLY A 905 17.05 8.75 -10.71
C GLY A 905 17.01 10.22 -10.28
N HIS A 906 16.97 10.46 -8.96
CA HIS A 906 16.96 11.80 -8.39
C HIS A 906 18.31 12.51 -8.58
N ASN A 907 18.28 13.79 -8.93
CA ASN A 907 19.44 14.67 -8.99
C ASN A 907 19.26 15.83 -8.01
N SER A 908 20.02 15.84 -6.90
CA SER A 908 19.91 16.88 -5.87
C SER A 908 20.32 18.27 -6.36
N ASN A 909 21.03 18.40 -7.48
CA ASN A 909 21.36 19.71 -8.07
C ASN A 909 20.18 20.33 -8.86
N ILE A 910 19.01 19.69 -8.90
CA ILE A 910 17.80 20.21 -9.54
C ILE A 910 16.85 20.75 -8.47
N ASN A 911 16.52 22.05 -8.54
CA ASN A 911 15.53 22.71 -7.69
C ASN A 911 14.09 22.41 -8.18
N PRO A 912 13.25 21.68 -7.41
CA PRO A 912 11.89 21.30 -7.84
C PRO A 912 10.79 22.38 -7.75
N SER A 913 11.04 23.58 -7.19
CA SER A 913 10.00 24.61 -6.94
C SER A 913 9.14 24.96 -8.17
N ILE A 914 7.91 25.41 -7.95
CA ILE A 914 7.05 25.85 -9.07
C ILE A 914 7.58 27.17 -9.64
N SER A 915 7.54 27.28 -10.97
CA SER A 915 7.89 28.48 -11.70
C SER A 915 6.69 29.40 -11.87
N ASN A 916 6.92 30.70 -11.81
CA ASN A 916 5.87 31.71 -11.84
C ASN A 916 5.07 31.65 -13.17
N ALA A 917 5.78 31.37 -14.27
CA ALA A 917 5.18 31.17 -15.60
C ALA A 917 4.27 29.93 -15.70
N PHE A 918 4.48 28.90 -14.88
CA PHE A 918 3.60 27.73 -14.79
C PHE A 918 2.31 28.09 -14.06
N ALA A 919 2.45 28.56 -12.82
CA ALA A 919 1.36 28.86 -11.87
C ALA A 919 0.44 30.00 -12.35
N ALA A 920 0.99 31.11 -12.83
CA ALA A 920 0.21 32.29 -13.21
C ALA A 920 -0.30 32.27 -14.65
N ALA A 921 0.21 31.38 -15.51
CA ALA A 921 -0.18 31.32 -16.93
C ALA A 921 -0.27 29.91 -17.52
N ALA A 922 0.83 29.16 -17.60
CA ALA A 922 0.88 28.02 -18.53
C ALA A 922 -0.02 26.84 -18.14
N TYR A 923 -0.12 26.50 -16.84
CA TYR A 923 -0.94 25.37 -16.40
C TYR A 923 -2.45 25.70 -16.38
N ARG A 924 -2.80 26.99 -16.40
CA ARG A 924 -4.17 27.53 -16.53
C ARG A 924 -4.82 27.29 -17.90
N PHE A 925 -4.19 26.50 -18.78
CA PHE A 925 -4.83 25.99 -20.01
C PHE A 925 -6.13 25.24 -19.70
N GLY A 926 -6.23 24.61 -18.52
CA GLY A 926 -7.40 23.86 -18.06
C GLY A 926 -8.70 24.67 -18.07
N HIS A 927 -8.64 25.99 -17.92
CA HIS A 927 -9.83 26.87 -17.99
C HIS A 927 -10.55 26.81 -19.34
N SER A 928 -9.85 26.53 -20.44
CA SER A 928 -10.47 26.31 -21.76
C SER A 928 -11.27 25.01 -21.83
N THR A 929 -10.96 24.03 -20.97
CA THR A 929 -11.60 22.69 -20.98
C THR A 929 -12.87 22.60 -20.10
N ILE A 930 -13.28 23.72 -19.49
CA ILE A 930 -14.45 23.82 -18.60
C ILE A 930 -15.74 23.94 -19.41
N ARG A 931 -16.67 23.01 -19.18
CA ARG A 931 -18.02 22.99 -19.78
C ARG A 931 -18.98 23.91 -19.05
N SER A 932 -19.96 24.46 -19.76
CA SER A 932 -21.09 25.20 -19.18
C SER A 932 -21.98 24.37 -18.25
N LYS A 933 -22.03 23.04 -18.41
CA LYS A 933 -22.86 22.16 -17.58
C LYS A 933 -22.23 20.80 -17.29
N PHE A 934 -22.62 20.25 -16.14
CA PHE A 934 -22.23 18.94 -15.65
C PHE A 934 -23.47 18.05 -15.61
N ASP A 935 -23.46 17.00 -16.43
CA ASP A 935 -24.56 16.04 -16.54
C ASP A 935 -24.46 15.04 -15.38
N LEU A 936 -25.55 14.86 -14.62
CA LEU A 936 -25.57 14.07 -13.39
C LEU A 936 -26.05 12.65 -13.72
N LEU A 937 -25.17 11.66 -13.61
CA LEU A 937 -25.38 10.30 -14.14
C LEU A 937 -25.40 9.21 -13.06
N ASP A 938 -25.99 8.06 -13.35
CA ASP A 938 -25.95 6.87 -12.50
C ASP A 938 -24.79 5.91 -12.86
N LYS A 939 -24.70 4.79 -12.13
CA LYS A 939 -23.72 3.71 -12.35
C LYS A 939 -23.81 3.00 -13.71
N ASN A 940 -24.92 3.16 -14.44
CA ASN A 940 -25.12 2.67 -15.81
C ASN A 940 -24.78 3.76 -16.85
N TYR A 941 -24.50 4.99 -16.40
CA TYR A 941 -24.29 6.22 -17.18
C TYR A 941 -25.58 6.86 -17.75
N GLU A 942 -26.74 6.58 -17.14
CA GLU A 942 -28.02 7.23 -17.47
C GLU A 942 -28.24 8.49 -16.61
N GLU A 943 -28.97 9.49 -17.12
CA GLU A 943 -29.25 10.73 -16.37
C GLU A 943 -30.15 10.49 -15.13
N VAL A 944 -29.75 11.01 -13.96
CA VAL A 944 -30.55 10.94 -12.71
C VAL A 944 -31.21 12.27 -12.34
N ALA A 945 -30.69 13.37 -12.86
CA ALA A 945 -31.20 14.72 -12.65
C ALA A 945 -30.78 15.62 -13.84
N PRO A 946 -31.51 16.70 -14.14
CA PRO A 946 -31.13 17.63 -15.19
C PRO A 946 -29.71 18.15 -15.01
N ALA A 947 -28.95 18.22 -16.11
CA ALA A 947 -27.57 18.70 -16.11
C ALA A 947 -27.45 20.10 -15.50
N MET A 948 -26.60 20.25 -14.50
CA MET A 948 -26.47 21.49 -13.73
C MET A 948 -25.50 22.45 -14.41
N LYS A 949 -25.92 23.71 -14.57
CA LYS A 949 -25.05 24.80 -15.00
C LYS A 949 -23.97 25.07 -13.96
N LEU A 950 -22.74 25.33 -14.42
CA LEU A 950 -21.59 25.54 -13.53
C LEU A 950 -21.80 26.69 -12.53
N ARG A 951 -22.48 27.80 -12.91
CA ARG A 951 -22.74 28.90 -11.97
C ARG A 951 -23.44 28.47 -10.67
N PHE A 952 -24.30 27.45 -10.75
CA PHE A 952 -25.05 26.93 -9.61
C PHE A 952 -24.27 25.91 -8.77
N MET A 953 -23.09 25.47 -9.24
CA MET A 953 -22.21 24.52 -8.54
C MET A 953 -21.13 25.24 -7.71
N PHE A 954 -20.89 26.54 -7.97
CA PHE A 954 -19.86 27.32 -7.29
C PHE A 954 -20.13 27.51 -5.79
N PHE A 955 -19.21 27.01 -4.95
CA PHE A 955 -19.32 27.01 -3.48
C PHE A 955 -20.72 26.58 -2.98
N ASN A 956 -21.35 25.60 -3.65
CA ASN A 956 -22.72 25.17 -3.37
C ASN A 956 -22.81 23.65 -3.13
N ASN A 957 -22.69 23.26 -1.87
CA ASN A 957 -22.59 21.86 -1.47
C ASN A 957 -23.95 21.12 -1.46
N THR A 958 -25.05 21.78 -1.85
CA THR A 958 -26.42 21.20 -1.89
C THR A 958 -26.46 19.87 -2.65
N VAL A 959 -25.81 19.76 -3.83
CA VAL A 959 -25.79 18.51 -4.62
C VAL A 959 -25.09 17.40 -3.84
N THR A 960 -23.85 17.67 -3.40
CA THR A 960 -23.03 16.70 -2.66
C THR A 960 -23.69 16.25 -1.36
N LYS A 961 -24.42 17.14 -0.66
CA LYS A 961 -25.10 16.85 0.61
C LYS A 961 -26.53 16.29 0.45
N THR A 962 -27.14 16.35 -0.75
CA THR A 962 -28.49 15.81 -1.02
C THR A 962 -28.46 14.48 -1.77
N ILE A 963 -27.56 14.29 -2.74
CA ILE A 963 -27.47 13.07 -3.57
C ILE A 963 -26.08 12.41 -3.61
N GLY A 964 -25.08 12.98 -2.94
CA GLY A 964 -23.71 12.45 -2.88
C GLY A 964 -22.80 12.93 -4.02
N VAL A 965 -21.54 12.51 -3.98
CA VAL A 965 -20.51 12.83 -5.01
C VAL A 965 -20.63 11.93 -6.24
N GLU A 966 -21.21 10.74 -6.07
CA GLU A 966 -21.33 9.71 -7.08
C GLU A 966 -21.89 10.21 -8.43
N PRO A 967 -22.98 10.99 -8.50
CA PRO A 967 -23.54 11.41 -9.80
C PRO A 967 -22.66 12.38 -10.58
N VAL A 968 -21.91 13.22 -9.86
CA VAL A 968 -20.93 14.14 -10.45
C VAL A 968 -19.72 13.35 -10.95
N LEU A 969 -19.22 12.40 -10.15
CA LEU A 969 -18.10 11.52 -10.54
C LEU A 969 -18.44 10.68 -11.78
N PHE A 970 -19.65 10.12 -11.88
CA PHE A 970 -20.11 9.43 -13.10
C PHE A 970 -20.21 10.38 -14.29
N GLY A 971 -20.73 11.60 -14.11
CA GLY A 971 -20.75 12.65 -15.14
C GLY A 971 -19.36 12.96 -15.72
N LEU A 972 -18.35 13.06 -14.86
CA LEU A 972 -16.96 13.39 -15.23
C LEU A 972 -16.24 12.34 -16.10
N VAL A 973 -16.66 11.06 -16.05
CA VAL A 973 -16.09 9.96 -16.87
C VAL A 973 -17.11 9.37 -17.86
N GLY A 974 -18.35 9.84 -17.82
CA GLY A 974 -19.44 9.50 -18.74
C GLY A 974 -19.40 10.30 -20.04
N ASN A 975 -19.07 11.59 -19.93
CA ASN A 975 -19.17 12.60 -20.99
C ASN A 975 -17.84 12.88 -21.71
N VAL A 976 -17.87 13.82 -22.66
CA VAL A 976 -16.69 14.35 -23.38
C VAL A 976 -16.23 15.69 -22.81
N SER A 977 -14.92 15.96 -22.87
CA SER A 977 -14.30 17.25 -22.47
C SER A 977 -14.46 18.31 -23.56
N GLU A 978 -14.30 19.60 -23.22
CA GLU A 978 -13.95 20.62 -24.22
C GLU A 978 -12.46 20.57 -24.58
N LYS A 979 -12.08 21.26 -25.67
CA LYS A 979 -10.70 21.41 -26.14
C LYS A 979 -9.93 22.49 -25.37
N VAL A 980 -8.65 22.60 -25.67
CA VAL A 980 -7.82 23.78 -25.40
C VAL A 980 -7.77 24.59 -26.68
N ASP A 981 -8.49 25.72 -26.72
CA ASP A 981 -8.44 26.72 -27.79
C ASP A 981 -8.95 28.09 -27.25
N THR A 982 -9.47 28.98 -28.11
CA THR A 982 -10.03 30.30 -27.70
C THR A 982 -11.55 30.31 -27.52
N VAL A 983 -12.17 29.13 -27.36
CA VAL A 983 -13.61 28.96 -27.06
C VAL A 983 -13.79 28.64 -25.58
N LEU A 984 -14.42 29.53 -24.81
CA LEU A 984 -14.66 29.34 -23.37
C LEU A 984 -16.16 29.43 -23.03
N SER A 985 -16.52 28.80 -21.91
CA SER A 985 -17.88 28.85 -21.38
C SER A 985 -18.24 30.23 -20.81
N LYS A 986 -19.45 30.72 -21.13
CA LYS A 986 -20.03 31.92 -20.48
C LYS A 986 -20.12 31.78 -18.96
N GLU A 987 -20.22 30.55 -18.44
CA GLU A 987 -20.26 30.31 -17.00
C GLU A 987 -18.94 30.67 -16.27
N ILE A 988 -17.85 30.93 -17.01
CA ILE A 988 -16.58 31.46 -16.47
C ILE A 988 -16.15 32.83 -17.05
N THR A 989 -16.77 33.32 -18.14
CA THR A 989 -16.47 34.65 -18.71
C THR A 989 -17.52 35.73 -18.39
N GLU A 990 -18.72 35.35 -17.98
CA GLU A 990 -19.82 36.28 -17.63
C GLU A 990 -20.46 35.96 -16.27
N HIS A 991 -20.38 34.71 -15.80
CA HIS A 991 -21.15 34.24 -14.64
C HIS A 991 -20.29 33.53 -13.57
N LEU A 992 -18.98 33.80 -13.54
CA LEU A 992 -18.09 33.23 -12.53
C LEU A 992 -18.55 33.68 -11.14
N PHE A 993 -18.82 32.73 -10.25
CA PHE A 993 -19.32 32.96 -8.88
C PHE A 993 -20.63 33.77 -8.75
N GLU A 994 -21.42 33.88 -9.82
CA GLU A 994 -22.69 34.62 -9.86
C GLU A 994 -23.69 34.15 -8.77
N ARG A 995 -24.24 35.10 -7.98
CA ARG A 995 -25.22 34.82 -6.92
C ARG A 995 -26.33 35.86 -6.84
N GLY A 996 -27.58 35.41 -6.81
CA GLY A 996 -28.76 36.26 -6.63
C GLY A 996 -28.89 37.31 -7.74
N ASN A 997 -28.82 38.59 -7.38
CA ASN A 997 -28.90 39.72 -8.30
C ASN A 997 -27.52 40.34 -8.62
N GLN A 998 -26.42 39.75 -8.15
CA GLN A 998 -25.07 40.24 -8.44
C GLN A 998 -24.61 39.77 -9.83
N HIS A 999 -23.77 40.57 -10.48
CA HIS A 999 -23.15 40.19 -11.75
C HIS A 999 -21.99 39.22 -11.47
N GLY A 1000 -21.77 38.25 -12.36
CA GLY A 1000 -20.63 37.35 -12.27
C GLY A 1000 -19.30 38.01 -12.65
N GLU A 1001 -18.21 37.37 -12.25
CA GLU A 1001 -16.84 37.73 -12.62
C GLU A 1001 -16.43 37.11 -13.98
N ASN A 1002 -15.25 37.50 -14.49
CA ASN A 1002 -14.68 36.99 -15.73
C ASN A 1002 -13.28 36.40 -15.49
N LEU A 1003 -13.20 35.06 -15.50
CA LEU A 1003 -11.97 34.30 -15.22
C LEU A 1003 -10.84 34.58 -16.23
N ALA A 1004 -11.18 34.86 -17.49
CA ALA A 1004 -10.19 35.18 -18.51
C ALA A 1004 -9.51 36.53 -18.23
N ALA A 1005 -10.31 37.56 -17.91
CA ALA A 1005 -9.81 38.87 -17.49
C ALA A 1005 -9.01 38.79 -16.17
N LEU A 1006 -9.42 37.93 -15.22
CA LEU A 1006 -8.63 37.64 -14.02
C LEU A 1006 -7.27 37.00 -14.33
N ASN A 1007 -7.19 36.05 -15.28
CA ASN A 1007 -5.92 35.41 -15.68
C ASN A 1007 -4.97 36.38 -16.39
N LEU A 1008 -5.50 37.25 -17.25
CA LEU A 1008 -4.75 38.33 -17.90
C LEU A 1008 -4.20 39.31 -16.85
N GLN A 1009 -5.04 39.78 -15.92
CA GLN A 1009 -4.62 40.68 -14.84
C GLN A 1009 -3.62 40.03 -13.88
N ARG A 1010 -3.76 38.73 -13.58
CA ARG A 1010 -2.80 37.96 -12.76
C ARG A 1010 -1.45 37.79 -13.46
N SER A 1011 -1.44 37.58 -14.78
CA SER A 1011 -0.20 37.56 -15.58
C SER A 1011 0.56 38.89 -15.49
N ARG A 1012 -0.16 40.02 -15.47
CA ARG A 1012 0.40 41.37 -15.30
C ARG A 1012 0.90 41.60 -13.86
N ASP A 1013 0.09 41.28 -12.85
CA ASP A 1013 0.42 41.38 -11.41
C ASP A 1013 1.71 40.63 -11.05
N HIS A 1014 1.90 39.45 -11.61
CA HIS A 1014 3.10 38.61 -11.45
C HIS A 1014 4.30 39.07 -12.31
N GLY A 1015 4.16 40.16 -13.10
CA GLY A 1015 5.21 40.69 -13.95
C GLY A 1015 5.69 39.68 -15.00
N LEU A 1016 4.81 38.84 -15.55
CA LEU A 1016 5.21 37.84 -16.55
C LEU A 1016 5.61 38.53 -17.87
N PRO A 1017 6.74 38.15 -18.49
CA PRO A 1017 7.06 38.56 -19.85
C PRO A 1017 6.01 38.09 -20.87
N GLY A 1018 5.85 38.83 -21.97
CA GLY A 1018 4.93 38.46 -23.04
C GLY A 1018 5.36 37.19 -23.80
N TYR A 1019 4.37 36.57 -24.44
CA TYR A 1019 4.43 35.31 -25.20
C TYR A 1019 5.71 35.11 -26.02
N ASN A 1020 6.15 36.12 -26.78
CA ASN A 1020 7.30 35.99 -27.68
C ASN A 1020 8.66 35.83 -26.97
N GLU A 1021 8.76 36.23 -25.69
CA GLU A 1021 9.92 35.92 -24.83
C GLU A 1021 9.95 34.42 -24.52
N PHE A 1022 8.80 33.84 -24.16
CA PHE A 1022 8.66 32.41 -23.92
C PHE A 1022 8.80 31.57 -25.19
N ARG A 1023 8.34 32.05 -26.36
CA ARG A 1023 8.68 31.42 -27.66
C ARG A 1023 10.18 31.28 -27.84
N ARG A 1024 10.94 32.36 -27.59
CA ARG A 1024 12.41 32.37 -27.70
C ARG A 1024 13.07 31.42 -26.69
N TYR A 1025 12.62 31.41 -25.43
CA TYR A 1025 13.04 30.44 -24.42
C TYR A 1025 12.82 28.98 -24.86
N CYS A 1026 11.68 28.71 -25.49
CA CYS A 1026 11.29 27.40 -26.01
C CYS A 1026 11.91 27.05 -27.39
N GLY A 1027 12.87 27.83 -27.89
CA GLY A 1027 13.56 27.57 -29.15
C GLY A 1027 12.74 27.82 -30.42
N LEU A 1028 11.58 28.49 -30.31
CA LEU A 1028 10.78 28.91 -31.46
C LEU A 1028 11.32 30.22 -32.06
N SER A 1029 10.97 30.48 -33.32
CA SER A 1029 11.40 31.68 -34.03
C SER A 1029 10.86 32.97 -33.39
N ASN A 1030 11.75 33.93 -33.15
CA ASN A 1030 11.37 35.27 -32.69
C ASN A 1030 10.43 35.96 -33.69
N ALA A 1031 9.19 36.25 -33.29
CA ALA A 1031 8.28 37.05 -34.09
C ALA A 1031 8.60 38.55 -34.01
N ARG A 1032 8.28 39.27 -35.09
CA ARG A 1032 8.22 40.74 -35.11
C ARG A 1032 6.79 41.25 -35.30
N THR A 1033 5.93 40.42 -35.91
CA THR A 1033 4.51 40.66 -36.17
C THR A 1033 3.71 39.42 -35.78
N PHE A 1034 2.39 39.53 -35.64
CA PHE A 1034 1.57 38.33 -35.40
C PHE A 1034 1.60 37.34 -36.58
N GLU A 1035 1.83 37.77 -37.82
CA GLU A 1035 1.92 36.82 -38.96
C GLU A 1035 3.17 35.92 -38.90
N ASP A 1036 4.18 36.26 -38.10
CA ASP A 1036 5.32 35.38 -37.77
C ASP A 1036 4.95 34.26 -36.77
N THR A 1037 3.70 34.24 -36.27
CA THR A 1037 3.13 33.18 -35.40
C THR A 1037 2.23 32.20 -36.16
N ARG A 1038 2.10 32.35 -37.49
CA ARG A 1038 1.13 31.60 -38.34
C ARG A 1038 1.27 30.07 -38.33
N ASN A 1039 2.40 29.53 -37.89
CA ASN A 1039 2.62 28.08 -37.81
C ASN A 1039 1.94 27.49 -36.56
N GLU A 1040 2.01 28.25 -35.46
CA GLU A 1040 1.45 27.96 -34.15
C GLU A 1040 0.01 28.49 -34.04
N ILE A 1041 -0.19 29.81 -34.10
CA ILE A 1041 -1.50 30.46 -34.08
C ILE A 1041 -2.09 30.42 -35.50
N ARG A 1042 -2.64 29.26 -35.88
CA ARG A 1042 -3.09 29.01 -37.27
C ARG A 1042 -4.37 29.77 -37.67
N ASP A 1043 -5.27 30.04 -36.74
CA ASP A 1043 -6.49 30.81 -37.02
C ASP A 1043 -6.13 32.27 -37.34
N ALA A 1044 -6.32 32.64 -38.61
CA ALA A 1044 -5.99 33.99 -39.10
C ALA A 1044 -6.86 35.07 -38.45
N ASN A 1045 -8.06 34.73 -37.95
CA ASN A 1045 -8.90 35.67 -37.21
C ASN A 1045 -8.28 35.97 -35.84
N ASN A 1046 -7.82 34.93 -35.11
CA ASN A 1046 -7.12 35.11 -33.84
C ASN A 1046 -5.86 35.99 -34.03
N ARG A 1047 -5.08 35.76 -35.09
CA ARG A 1047 -3.93 36.63 -35.42
C ARG A 1047 -4.34 38.07 -35.73
N ALA A 1048 -5.39 38.28 -36.53
CA ALA A 1048 -5.87 39.62 -36.87
C ALA A 1048 -6.43 40.38 -35.66
N ILE A 1049 -7.12 39.69 -34.74
CA ILE A 1049 -7.62 40.25 -33.48
C ILE A 1049 -6.45 40.62 -32.57
N LEU A 1050 -5.51 39.70 -32.32
CA LEU A 1050 -4.32 39.94 -31.52
C LEU A 1050 -3.49 41.13 -32.05
N ARG A 1051 -3.29 41.19 -33.36
CA ARG A 1051 -2.66 42.32 -34.03
C ARG A 1051 -3.34 43.66 -33.71
N ASN A 1052 -4.67 43.70 -33.77
CA ASN A 1052 -5.45 44.91 -33.49
C ASN A 1052 -5.52 45.24 -31.99
N LEU A 1053 -5.29 44.27 -31.09
CA LEU A 1053 -5.28 44.46 -29.62
C LEU A 1053 -3.92 44.91 -29.06
N TYR A 1054 -2.82 44.44 -29.65
CA TYR A 1054 -1.44 44.64 -29.15
C TYR A 1054 -0.53 45.35 -30.18
N ASN A 1055 -1.11 46.18 -31.06
CA ASN A 1055 -0.38 47.02 -32.03
C ASN A 1055 0.62 46.27 -32.93
N ASP A 1056 0.25 45.05 -33.36
CA ASP A 1056 1.08 44.07 -34.08
C ASP A 1056 2.36 43.59 -33.37
N ASP A 1057 2.50 43.75 -32.05
CA ASP A 1057 3.70 43.32 -31.31
C ASP A 1057 3.45 42.09 -30.38
N PRO A 1058 3.94 40.89 -30.75
CA PRO A 1058 3.83 39.68 -29.92
C PRO A 1058 4.64 39.67 -28.62
N ASN A 1059 5.46 40.70 -28.34
CA ASN A 1059 6.20 40.82 -27.08
C ASN A 1059 5.33 41.32 -25.91
N PHE A 1060 4.10 41.79 -26.16
CA PHE A 1060 3.18 42.31 -25.14
C PHE A 1060 1.99 41.40 -24.80
N VAL A 1061 1.58 40.50 -25.71
CA VAL A 1061 0.47 39.57 -25.41
C VAL A 1061 0.84 38.58 -24.30
N GLU A 1062 -0.08 38.38 -23.35
CA GLU A 1062 0.09 37.51 -22.20
C GLU A 1062 0.22 36.02 -22.61
N LEU A 1063 1.16 35.31 -21.98
CA LEU A 1063 1.49 33.90 -22.29
C LEU A 1063 0.27 32.97 -22.30
N TRP A 1064 -0.65 33.12 -21.34
CA TRP A 1064 -1.87 32.30 -21.26
C TRP A 1064 -2.74 32.45 -22.51
N MET A 1065 -3.05 33.68 -22.91
CA MET A 1065 -4.00 33.95 -24.00
C MET A 1065 -3.42 33.60 -25.38
N ALA A 1066 -2.14 33.91 -25.62
CA ALA A 1066 -1.46 33.51 -26.85
C ALA A 1066 -1.26 31.98 -26.91
N GLY A 1067 -0.94 31.34 -25.78
CA GLY A 1067 -0.80 29.89 -25.67
C GLY A 1067 -2.09 29.10 -25.92
N LEU A 1068 -3.25 29.65 -25.52
CA LEU A 1068 -4.57 29.14 -25.90
C LEU A 1068 -4.90 29.35 -27.39
N ALA A 1069 -4.27 30.31 -28.06
CA ALA A 1069 -4.47 30.56 -29.49
C ALA A 1069 -3.57 29.68 -30.38
N GLU A 1070 -2.57 28.98 -29.82
CA GLU A 1070 -1.74 28.02 -30.54
C GLU A 1070 -2.52 26.74 -30.88
N VAL A 1071 -2.29 26.17 -32.06
CA VAL A 1071 -2.75 24.81 -32.38
C VAL A 1071 -2.02 23.79 -31.50
N PRO A 1072 -2.71 22.75 -30.98
CA PRO A 1072 -2.06 21.70 -30.22
C PRO A 1072 -0.89 21.03 -30.96
N PHE A 1073 0.20 20.77 -30.24
CA PHE A 1073 1.35 20.03 -30.77
C PHE A 1073 0.93 18.59 -31.15
N PRO A 1074 1.51 17.95 -32.19
CA PRO A 1074 1.06 16.64 -32.64
C PRO A 1074 0.99 15.56 -31.54
N GLY A 1075 -0.23 15.09 -31.25
CA GLY A 1075 -0.51 14.09 -30.20
C GLY A 1075 -0.65 14.65 -28.78
N ALA A 1076 -0.39 15.95 -28.58
CA ALA A 1076 -0.58 16.67 -27.32
C ALA A 1076 -1.96 17.34 -27.27
N THR A 1077 -2.30 17.91 -26.10
CA THR A 1077 -3.53 18.71 -25.91
C THR A 1077 -3.25 20.22 -26.00
N VAL A 1078 -2.03 20.67 -25.69
CA VAL A 1078 -1.64 22.10 -25.69
C VAL A 1078 -0.67 22.45 -26.83
N GLY A 1079 -0.57 23.74 -27.18
CA GLY A 1079 0.36 24.26 -28.17
C GLY A 1079 1.84 24.18 -27.78
N PRO A 1080 2.78 24.38 -28.72
CA PRO A 1080 4.21 24.16 -28.50
C PRO A 1080 4.83 25.03 -27.38
N THR A 1081 4.38 26.27 -27.19
CA THR A 1081 4.94 27.17 -26.15
C THR A 1081 4.46 26.75 -24.76
N LEU A 1082 3.17 26.46 -24.60
CA LEU A 1082 2.64 25.94 -23.32
C LEU A 1082 3.20 24.55 -23.00
N ARG A 1083 3.30 23.67 -24.01
CA ARG A 1083 3.92 22.34 -23.91
C ARG A 1083 5.34 22.42 -23.35
N CYS A 1084 6.13 23.37 -23.82
CA CYS A 1084 7.49 23.62 -23.36
C CYS A 1084 7.54 23.98 -21.87
N VAL A 1085 6.78 24.99 -21.42
CA VAL A 1085 6.79 25.45 -20.01
C VAL A 1085 6.25 24.37 -19.07
N ILE A 1086 5.18 23.67 -19.45
CA ILE A 1086 4.60 22.58 -18.64
C ILE A 1086 5.59 21.39 -18.57
N ARG A 1087 6.25 21.04 -19.67
CA ARG A 1087 7.27 19.98 -19.71
C ARG A 1087 8.49 20.32 -18.84
N GLU A 1088 8.96 21.56 -18.87
CA GLU A 1088 10.03 22.06 -18.01
C GLU A 1088 9.70 21.77 -16.54
N GLN A 1089 8.55 22.28 -16.08
CA GLN A 1089 8.14 22.16 -14.68
C GLN A 1089 8.00 20.71 -14.24
N PHE A 1090 7.27 19.87 -14.98
CA PHE A 1090 7.08 18.47 -14.60
C PHE A 1090 8.36 17.63 -14.72
N GLN A 1091 9.30 17.96 -15.62
CA GLN A 1091 10.61 17.30 -15.59
C GLN A 1091 11.37 17.67 -14.31
N ARG A 1092 11.37 18.97 -13.98
CA ARG A 1092 12.15 19.51 -12.86
C ARG A 1092 11.61 19.09 -11.49
N SER A 1093 10.29 19.08 -11.31
CA SER A 1093 9.63 18.57 -10.10
C SER A 1093 9.73 17.04 -9.94
N ARG A 1094 9.96 16.28 -11.03
CA ARG A 1094 10.24 14.83 -10.96
C ARG A 1094 11.69 14.53 -10.60
N ASP A 1095 12.62 15.17 -11.29
CA ASP A 1095 14.05 14.83 -11.20
C ASP A 1095 14.69 15.46 -9.94
N GLY A 1096 14.16 16.60 -9.46
CA GLY A 1096 14.58 17.30 -8.25
C GLY A 1096 13.94 16.83 -6.93
N ASP A 1097 12.98 15.88 -6.96
CA ASP A 1097 12.27 15.35 -5.78
C ASP A 1097 12.94 14.07 -5.25
N CYS A 1098 13.53 14.13 -4.05
CA CYS A 1098 14.21 12.98 -3.45
C CYS A 1098 13.24 11.86 -3.00
N PHE A 1099 11.96 12.19 -2.83
CA PHE A 1099 10.88 11.27 -2.46
C PHE A 1099 10.03 10.82 -3.66
N PHE A 1100 10.46 11.06 -4.90
CA PHE A 1100 9.76 10.59 -6.10
C PHE A 1100 9.60 9.06 -6.06
N TYR A 1101 8.43 8.54 -6.45
CA TYR A 1101 8.05 7.17 -6.11
C TYR A 1101 8.91 6.06 -6.74
N GLU A 1102 9.64 6.35 -7.83
CA GLU A 1102 10.61 5.41 -8.44
C GLU A 1102 12.05 5.61 -7.94
N ASN A 1103 12.32 6.62 -7.09
CA ASN A 1103 13.66 6.87 -6.58
C ASN A 1103 14.11 5.78 -5.61
N GLN A 1104 15.39 5.40 -5.69
CA GLN A 1104 15.93 4.27 -4.96
C GLN A 1104 15.87 4.49 -3.44
N GLY A 1105 15.19 3.57 -2.73
CA GLY A 1105 15.04 3.62 -1.28
C GLY A 1105 13.75 4.32 -0.80
N VAL A 1106 13.03 5.04 -1.68
CA VAL A 1106 11.71 5.58 -1.35
C VAL A 1106 10.71 4.43 -1.16
N PHE A 1107 10.71 3.48 -2.09
CA PHE A 1107 9.99 2.21 -2.02
C PHE A 1107 10.90 1.04 -2.43
N SER A 1108 10.51 -0.19 -2.12
CA SER A 1108 11.17 -1.38 -2.70
C SER A 1108 10.74 -1.61 -4.15
N PRO A 1109 11.53 -2.32 -4.99
CA PRO A 1109 11.13 -2.62 -6.37
C PRO A 1109 9.78 -3.34 -6.46
N ASP A 1110 9.49 -4.27 -5.53
CA ASP A 1110 8.20 -4.94 -5.42
C ASP A 1110 7.04 -3.98 -5.07
N GLN A 1111 7.29 -2.96 -4.25
CA GLN A 1111 6.31 -1.91 -3.93
C GLN A 1111 6.03 -1.02 -5.15
N VAL A 1112 7.06 -0.61 -5.89
CA VAL A 1112 6.91 0.17 -7.14
C VAL A 1112 6.12 -0.62 -8.18
N LEU A 1113 6.38 -1.93 -8.31
CA LEU A 1113 5.61 -2.83 -9.20
C LEU A 1113 4.14 -2.97 -8.79
N GLU A 1114 3.77 -2.78 -7.52
CA GLU A 1114 2.37 -2.73 -7.08
C GLU A 1114 1.74 -1.34 -7.27
N ILE A 1115 2.51 -0.25 -7.13
CA ILE A 1115 2.05 1.13 -7.40
C ILE A 1115 1.72 1.32 -8.88
N LYS A 1116 2.59 0.89 -9.81
CA LYS A 1116 2.37 1.03 -11.27
C LYS A 1116 1.12 0.30 -11.82
N LYS A 1117 0.41 -0.48 -10.98
CA LYS A 1117 -0.88 -1.09 -11.33
C LYS A 1117 -2.09 -0.18 -11.08
N THR A 1118 -1.93 0.94 -10.38
CA THR A 1118 -3.05 1.87 -10.14
C THR A 1118 -3.32 2.74 -11.37
N SER A 1119 -4.52 3.32 -11.39
CA SER A 1119 -4.95 4.33 -12.35
C SER A 1119 -6.17 5.05 -11.76
N LEU A 1120 -6.56 6.20 -12.33
CA LEU A 1120 -7.78 6.89 -11.90
C LEU A 1120 -9.02 5.96 -12.01
N SER A 1121 -9.08 5.09 -13.02
CA SER A 1121 -10.12 4.05 -13.15
C SER A 1121 -10.15 3.06 -11.99
N ARG A 1122 -9.00 2.71 -11.40
CA ARG A 1122 -8.93 1.84 -10.22
C ARG A 1122 -9.45 2.56 -8.99
N LEU A 1123 -9.07 3.82 -8.79
CA LEU A 1123 -9.53 4.64 -7.66
C LEU A 1123 -11.06 4.81 -7.69
N TYR A 1124 -11.63 5.06 -8.87
CA TYR A 1124 -13.06 5.02 -9.12
C TYR A 1124 -13.67 3.67 -8.70
N CYS A 1125 -13.15 2.56 -9.24
CA CYS A 1125 -13.62 1.20 -8.93
C CYS A 1125 -13.42 0.73 -7.47
N ASP A 1126 -12.64 1.44 -6.66
CA ASP A 1126 -12.40 1.14 -5.23
C ASP A 1126 -13.19 2.05 -4.27
N ASN A 1127 -13.62 3.24 -4.71
CA ASN A 1127 -14.11 4.30 -3.82
C ASN A 1127 -15.42 5.00 -4.26
N VAL A 1128 -15.92 4.75 -5.48
CA VAL A 1128 -17.22 5.27 -5.97
C VAL A 1128 -18.30 4.22 -5.72
N ASN A 1129 -19.37 4.58 -5.00
CA ASN A 1129 -20.41 3.61 -4.67
C ASN A 1129 -21.22 3.19 -5.91
N GLY A 1130 -21.48 1.89 -6.03
CA GLY A 1130 -22.34 1.32 -7.07
C GLY A 1130 -21.70 1.12 -8.45
N ILE A 1131 -20.47 1.60 -8.70
CA ILE A 1131 -19.78 1.41 -9.99
C ILE A 1131 -19.52 -0.07 -10.29
N VAL A 1132 -19.71 -0.47 -11.55
CA VAL A 1132 -19.52 -1.86 -12.01
C VAL A 1132 -18.56 -2.01 -13.19
N SER A 1133 -18.42 -0.96 -14.00
CA SER A 1133 -17.55 -0.88 -15.17
C SER A 1133 -17.11 0.57 -15.43
N ILE A 1134 -15.95 0.75 -16.06
CA ILE A 1134 -15.34 2.05 -16.41
C ILE A 1134 -14.28 1.83 -17.52
N GLN A 1135 -13.94 2.85 -18.31
CA GLN A 1135 -12.82 2.83 -19.25
C GLN A 1135 -11.48 2.44 -18.57
N ARG A 1136 -10.55 1.81 -19.29
CA ARG A 1136 -9.24 1.40 -18.77
C ARG A 1136 -8.37 2.58 -18.33
N ASN A 1137 -8.46 3.69 -19.05
CA ASN A 1137 -7.97 4.99 -18.62
C ASN A 1137 -9.16 5.94 -18.55
N ALA A 1138 -9.51 6.38 -17.33
CA ALA A 1138 -10.67 7.22 -17.05
C ALA A 1138 -10.63 8.58 -17.77
N PHE A 1139 -9.46 9.06 -18.22
CA PHE A 1139 -9.30 10.27 -19.01
C PHE A 1139 -9.80 10.14 -20.46
N LYS A 1140 -9.98 8.91 -20.96
CA LYS A 1140 -10.36 8.63 -22.35
C LYS A 1140 -11.84 8.34 -22.47
N SER A 1141 -12.45 8.90 -23.51
CA SER A 1141 -13.87 8.81 -23.79
C SER A 1141 -14.29 7.40 -24.20
N ALA A 1142 -15.41 6.91 -23.66
CA ALA A 1142 -15.98 5.61 -24.00
C ALA A 1142 -16.53 5.51 -25.45
N VAL A 1143 -16.59 6.62 -26.19
CA VAL A 1143 -17.05 6.68 -27.60
C VAL A 1143 -16.28 5.71 -28.52
N HIS A 1144 -15.06 5.32 -28.13
CA HIS A 1144 -14.23 4.33 -28.85
C HIS A 1144 -13.71 3.18 -27.96
N GLU A 1145 -14.17 3.04 -26.70
CA GLU A 1145 -13.71 1.99 -25.79
C GLU A 1145 -14.88 1.35 -25.00
N VAL A 1146 -15.01 0.03 -25.09
CA VAL A 1146 -15.94 -0.73 -24.25
C VAL A 1146 -15.47 -0.69 -22.80
N ARG A 1147 -16.28 -0.14 -21.88
CA ARG A 1147 -16.01 -0.08 -20.43
C ARG A 1147 -15.88 -1.51 -19.83
N PRO A 1148 -14.69 -2.04 -19.53
CA PRO A 1148 -14.56 -3.32 -18.81
C PRO A 1148 -15.15 -3.25 -17.40
N SER A 1149 -15.46 -4.41 -16.83
CA SER A 1149 -15.86 -4.47 -15.42
C SER A 1149 -14.72 -4.08 -14.48
N CYS A 1150 -15.04 -3.47 -13.34
CA CYS A 1150 -14.10 -3.13 -12.26
C CYS A 1150 -13.28 -4.33 -11.72
N GLN A 1151 -13.64 -5.58 -12.03
CA GLN A 1151 -12.83 -6.77 -11.72
C GLN A 1151 -11.67 -7.00 -12.72
N GLN A 1152 -11.67 -6.29 -13.86
CA GLN A 1152 -10.66 -6.35 -14.93
C GLN A 1152 -9.76 -5.11 -14.98
N ILE A 1153 -9.95 -4.16 -14.06
CA ILE A 1153 -9.07 -3.02 -13.81
C ILE A 1153 -8.07 -3.43 -12.71
N PRO A 1154 -6.75 -3.53 -13.01
CA PRO A 1154 -5.72 -3.90 -12.02
C PRO A 1154 -5.68 -2.96 -10.81
N GLY A 1155 -5.15 -3.46 -9.68
CA GLY A 1155 -5.03 -2.68 -8.46
C GLY A 1155 -3.84 -3.08 -7.60
N ILE A 1156 -3.44 -2.16 -6.73
CA ILE A 1156 -2.31 -2.27 -5.81
C ILE A 1156 -2.50 -3.38 -4.77
N SER A 1157 -1.53 -4.29 -4.64
CA SER A 1157 -1.46 -5.20 -3.50
C SER A 1157 -0.63 -4.59 -2.36
N LEU A 1158 -1.31 -4.07 -1.33
CA LEU A 1158 -0.68 -3.53 -0.11
C LEU A 1158 0.11 -4.57 0.71
N CYS A 1159 0.19 -5.82 0.25
CA CYS A 1159 0.94 -6.89 0.89
C CYS A 1159 2.45 -6.66 0.94
N GLN A 1160 3.01 -5.87 0.02
CA GLN A 1160 4.42 -5.47 0.05
C GLN A 1160 4.73 -4.42 1.14
N TRP A 1161 3.70 -3.95 1.87
CA TRP A 1161 3.83 -3.12 3.07
C TRP A 1161 3.54 -3.89 4.35
N LYS A 1162 3.45 -5.24 4.35
CA LYS A 1162 3.38 -5.99 5.63
C LYS A 1162 4.74 -5.90 6.33
N GLY A 1163 4.80 -5.04 7.35
CA GLY A 1163 5.98 -4.86 8.19
C GLY A 1163 6.32 -6.13 8.97
N ALA A 1164 7.62 -6.35 9.17
CA ALA A 1164 8.09 -7.35 10.11
C ALA A 1164 7.62 -6.96 11.52
N LEU A 1165 7.04 -7.91 12.26
CA LEU A 1165 6.70 -7.71 13.68
C LEU A 1165 7.96 -7.22 14.44
N PRO A 1166 7.82 -6.34 15.45
CA PRO A 1166 8.93 -5.95 16.32
C PRO A 1166 9.63 -7.18 16.89
N LEU A 1167 10.96 -7.15 17.07
CA LEU A 1167 11.74 -8.34 17.48
C LEU A 1167 11.20 -9.00 18.77
N PHE A 1168 10.67 -8.22 19.71
CA PHE A 1168 9.98 -8.70 20.90
C PHE A 1168 8.69 -9.50 20.59
N LEU A 1169 7.84 -9.00 19.68
CA LEU A 1169 6.68 -9.73 19.19
C LEU A 1169 7.06 -10.92 18.31
N GLN A 1170 8.18 -10.86 17.56
CA GLN A 1170 8.72 -12.04 16.89
C GLN A 1170 9.21 -13.10 17.88
N ALA A 1171 9.79 -12.72 19.03
CA ALA A 1171 10.16 -13.68 20.07
C ALA A 1171 8.91 -14.37 20.66
N ILE A 1172 7.88 -13.59 21.00
CA ILE A 1172 6.58 -14.11 21.48
C ILE A 1172 5.92 -15.05 20.45
N VAL A 1173 6.00 -14.74 19.14
CA VAL A 1173 5.43 -15.58 18.07
C VAL A 1173 6.35 -16.74 17.64
N LYS A 1174 7.67 -16.68 17.88
CA LYS A 1174 8.63 -17.76 17.58
C LYS A 1174 8.78 -18.78 18.71
N GLY A 1175 8.35 -18.47 19.93
CA GLY A 1175 8.22 -19.47 21.00
C GLY A 1175 9.53 -20.05 21.53
N TYR A 1176 10.50 -19.18 21.86
CA TYR A 1176 11.54 -19.50 22.85
C TYR A 1176 11.00 -19.09 24.23
N THR A 1177 11.11 -19.81 25.35
CA THR A 1177 12.07 -20.84 25.83
C THR A 1177 13.53 -20.39 25.82
#